data_AF-A0A6J5BT29-F1
#
_entry.id   AF-A0A6J5BT29-F1
#
_cell.length_a   1.000
_cell.length_b   1.000
_cell.length_c   1.000
_cell.angle_alpha   90.00
_cell.angle_beta   90.00
_cell.angle_gamma   90.00
#
_symmetry.space_group_name_H-M   'P 1'
#
loop_
_entity.id
_entity.type
_entity.pdbx_description
1 polymer ?
#
loop_
_entity_poly.entity_id
_entity_poly.type
_entity_poly.pdbx_seq_one_letter_code
_entity_poly.pdbx_strand_id
1 'polypeptide(L)'
;MASSATGMAAQAAGAMGNASAASALSAASGLTAAGGGGGVGAAIGPMMTQAMGVMGDRGAALGSTVNTLLSMPDVTQGNLPAVAGAILSTPGLSNSAIPTVVGAILQSPSISSVTLPKVAETIMNIPAVANSPYPGLAKRVMEAAGINLPGAARVPGEATGQPAGGTPTPASTAASPYQARSGAKLQYVNLPRAEERWNDGQALTSLDRQTNKPKIHVTFNKAGQHRFTVKVSPRPGNAVYSARELSRQPLYREPNQRSYSYVTDPDGTKIVDDITLPAAGLNTYLFEVVNDKNQIISTEVVETVRRLYIQEIMLPGPEPMQRPHGFQPTATEYARHGVDVVQLPPLTTRGQANYDVIYDNSADDPRLRSAARSVYAQSQGAEREPFTIVACHVDRLATPKPVQPFYIRANAGPGAGSTQVQFADAAGDVSFLWYNIDPGQDWFLECLFEYTDPAAGVRRAVVPRDRVTPVPYDPAEPKACHAVNVRLEGLLPVPTAGKIVLRVRLMESAAAGIAFYNTNLLCVAAMSPWDPVTMDYQQETFVHEIGHLIGMTPSGPEWVQAHPDEADMDSSKLDKGPFFYSKWGNHCHQGLPANQFSDADTGACVMFGADCMSIRFCVHCAKAVRKVDMSGGWPTF
;
A
#
# COMPACT_ATOMS: atom_id res chain seq x y z
N MET A 1 -4.78 -34.53 -42.02
CA MET A 1 -3.36 -34.37 -41.64
C MET A 1 -3.13 -32.91 -41.25
N ALA A 2 -2.04 -32.61 -40.53
CA ALA A 2 -1.74 -31.33 -39.85
C ALA A 2 -2.59 -31.06 -38.58
N SER A 3 -2.22 -31.74 -37.50
CA SER A 3 -2.49 -31.36 -36.11
C SER A 3 -1.14 -31.09 -35.40
N SER A 4 -1.16 -30.30 -34.31
CA SER A 4 -0.02 -29.88 -33.46
C SER A 4 0.86 -28.72 -33.99
N ALA A 5 0.86 -27.59 -33.25
CA ALA A 5 1.92 -26.56 -33.24
C ALA A 5 1.74 -25.48 -32.14
N THR A 6 0.51 -25.11 -31.77
CA THR A 6 0.23 -23.87 -31.00
C THR A 6 0.14 -24.02 -29.48
N GLY A 7 0.22 -25.24 -28.92
CA GLY A 7 0.09 -25.48 -27.48
C GLY A 7 1.35 -25.26 -26.62
N MET A 8 2.53 -25.17 -27.23
CA MET A 8 3.80 -25.15 -26.47
C MET A 8 4.33 -23.75 -26.13
N ALA A 9 3.93 -22.70 -26.86
CA ALA A 9 4.51 -21.36 -26.69
C ALA A 9 4.09 -20.66 -25.38
N ALA A 10 2.86 -20.87 -24.90
CA ALA A 10 2.37 -20.25 -23.66
C ALA A 10 3.00 -20.88 -22.40
N GLN A 11 3.19 -22.21 -22.39
CA GLN A 11 3.98 -22.87 -21.33
C GLN A 11 5.44 -22.43 -21.37
N ALA A 12 6.01 -22.17 -22.56
CA ALA A 12 7.37 -21.67 -22.68
C ALA A 12 7.55 -20.26 -22.07
N ALA A 13 6.57 -19.36 -22.14
CA ALA A 13 6.69 -18.01 -21.55
C ALA A 13 6.72 -18.03 -20.00
N GLY A 14 5.79 -18.74 -19.36
CA GLY A 14 5.79 -18.92 -17.91
C GLY A 14 7.00 -19.73 -17.42
N ALA A 15 7.41 -20.75 -18.17
CA ALA A 15 8.64 -21.48 -17.91
C ALA A 15 9.89 -20.61 -18.12
N MET A 16 9.91 -19.66 -19.07
CA MET A 16 11.05 -18.76 -19.31
C MET A 16 11.19 -17.67 -18.24
N GLY A 17 10.12 -17.22 -17.60
CA GLY A 17 10.20 -16.34 -16.42
C GLY A 17 10.85 -17.03 -15.22
N ASN A 18 10.44 -18.26 -14.92
CA ASN A 18 11.08 -19.07 -13.89
C ASN A 18 12.46 -19.60 -14.33
N ALA A 19 12.70 -19.84 -15.62
CA ALA A 19 13.99 -20.28 -16.13
C ALA A 19 15.00 -19.14 -16.28
N SER A 20 14.58 -17.87 -16.41
CA SER A 20 15.50 -16.72 -16.35
C SER A 20 15.98 -16.50 -14.91
N ALA A 21 15.08 -16.59 -13.92
CA ALA A 21 15.46 -16.64 -12.51
C ALA A 21 16.34 -17.87 -12.19
N ALA A 22 15.94 -19.08 -12.61
CA ALA A 22 16.70 -20.30 -12.36
C ALA A 22 18.01 -20.39 -13.15
N SER A 23 18.14 -19.73 -14.32
CA SER A 23 19.41 -19.65 -15.05
C SER A 23 20.31 -18.51 -14.57
N ALA A 24 19.76 -17.43 -14.01
CA ALA A 24 20.53 -16.45 -13.24
C ALA A 24 21.07 -17.08 -11.94
N LEU A 25 20.24 -17.84 -11.20
CA LEU A 25 20.70 -18.66 -10.08
C LEU A 25 21.69 -19.75 -10.53
N SER A 26 21.49 -20.41 -11.68
CA SER A 26 22.43 -21.41 -12.19
C SER A 26 23.75 -20.78 -12.66
N ALA A 27 23.74 -19.54 -13.16
CA ALA A 27 24.96 -18.79 -13.48
C ALA A 27 25.73 -18.43 -12.20
N ALA A 28 25.04 -17.95 -11.15
CA ALA A 28 25.64 -17.72 -9.83
C ALA A 28 26.14 -19.03 -9.16
N SER A 29 25.43 -20.15 -9.39
CA SER A 29 25.84 -21.50 -8.96
C SER A 29 27.03 -22.02 -9.77
N GLY A 30 27.10 -21.68 -11.05
CA GLY A 30 28.20 -22.03 -11.95
C GLY A 30 29.49 -21.29 -11.61
N LEU A 31 29.40 -20.01 -11.24
CA LEU A 31 30.56 -19.26 -10.73
C LEU A 31 31.07 -19.81 -9.39
N THR A 32 30.19 -20.24 -8.49
CA THR A 32 30.61 -20.85 -7.21
C THR A 32 31.15 -22.27 -7.36
N ALA A 33 30.67 -23.05 -8.34
CA ALA A 33 31.23 -24.36 -8.68
C ALA A 33 32.60 -24.28 -9.39
N ALA A 34 32.90 -23.18 -10.08
CA ALA A 34 34.10 -23.00 -10.89
C ALA A 34 35.33 -22.44 -10.13
N GLY A 35 35.47 -22.72 -8.82
CA GLY A 35 36.72 -22.54 -8.06
C GLY A 35 37.27 -21.12 -7.90
N GLY A 36 36.56 -20.09 -8.38
CA GLY A 36 36.94 -18.69 -8.27
C GLY A 36 36.16 -17.98 -7.17
N GLY A 37 36.85 -17.40 -6.18
CA GLY A 37 36.24 -16.59 -5.12
C GLY A 37 35.76 -15.22 -5.61
N GLY A 38 34.80 -15.21 -6.53
CA GLY A 38 34.20 -14.00 -7.10
C GLY A 38 32.99 -13.53 -6.30
N GLY A 39 33.15 -12.45 -5.52
CA GLY A 39 32.03 -11.71 -4.94
C GLY A 39 31.20 -10.97 -6.00
N VAL A 40 30.22 -10.16 -5.56
CA VAL A 40 29.26 -9.42 -6.39
C VAL A 40 29.91 -8.70 -7.58
N GLY A 41 31.11 -8.12 -7.42
CA GLY A 41 31.86 -7.45 -8.49
C GLY A 41 32.20 -8.34 -9.70
N ALA A 42 32.40 -9.65 -9.49
CA ALA A 42 32.61 -10.63 -10.56
C ALA A 42 31.29 -11.09 -11.21
N ALA A 43 30.16 -10.99 -10.49
CA ALA A 43 28.84 -11.42 -10.95
C ALA A 43 28.11 -10.34 -11.77
N ILE A 44 28.31 -9.04 -11.47
CA ILE A 44 27.63 -7.91 -12.14
C ILE A 44 27.76 -8.00 -13.67
N GLY A 45 28.98 -8.13 -14.20
CA GLY A 45 29.24 -8.13 -15.64
C GLY A 45 28.49 -9.25 -16.39
N PRO A 46 28.70 -10.54 -16.05
CA PRO A 46 27.99 -11.65 -16.66
C PRO A 46 26.47 -11.56 -16.53
N MET A 47 25.93 -11.26 -15.34
CA MET A 47 24.50 -11.24 -15.10
C MET A 47 23.79 -10.09 -15.83
N MET A 48 24.36 -8.88 -15.80
CA MET A 48 23.80 -7.75 -16.54
C MET A 48 23.90 -7.96 -18.05
N THR A 49 24.98 -8.58 -18.56
CA THR A 49 25.11 -8.92 -19.98
C THR A 49 24.04 -9.93 -20.41
N GLN A 50 23.78 -10.95 -19.60
CA GLN A 50 22.71 -11.93 -19.83
C GLN A 50 21.33 -11.24 -19.84
N ALA A 51 21.04 -10.36 -18.89
CA ALA A 51 19.78 -9.62 -18.81
C ALA A 51 19.52 -8.72 -20.03
N MET A 52 20.57 -8.07 -20.56
CA MET A 52 20.48 -7.27 -21.78
C MET A 52 20.19 -8.11 -23.04
N GLY A 53 20.67 -9.36 -23.06
CA GLY A 53 20.49 -10.31 -24.16
C GLY A 53 19.14 -11.04 -24.23
N VAL A 54 18.25 -10.87 -23.24
CA VAL A 54 16.95 -11.56 -23.21
C VAL A 54 16.04 -11.10 -24.37
N MET A 55 15.43 -12.07 -25.06
CA MET A 55 14.36 -11.83 -26.03
C MET A 55 13.01 -11.84 -25.29
N GLY A 56 12.46 -10.65 -25.03
CA GLY A 56 11.22 -10.48 -24.25
C GLY A 56 11.20 -9.13 -23.55
N ASP A 57 10.55 -9.05 -22.38
CA ASP A 57 10.60 -7.86 -21.52
C ASP A 57 11.99 -7.71 -20.88
N ARG A 58 12.84 -6.96 -21.58
CA ARG A 58 14.18 -6.57 -21.13
C ARG A 58 14.13 -5.72 -19.84
N GLY A 59 13.04 -4.99 -19.60
CA GLY A 59 12.89 -4.17 -18.41
C GLY A 59 12.72 -5.00 -17.15
N ALA A 60 11.79 -5.97 -17.17
CA ALA A 60 11.61 -6.94 -16.09
C ALA A 60 12.88 -7.77 -15.83
N ALA A 61 13.56 -8.23 -16.89
CA ALA A 61 14.81 -8.98 -16.78
C ALA A 61 15.94 -8.18 -16.10
N LEU A 62 16.11 -6.90 -16.48
CA LEU A 62 17.07 -5.99 -15.84
C LEU A 62 16.70 -5.73 -14.38
N GLY A 63 15.43 -5.42 -14.09
CA GLY A 63 14.97 -5.13 -12.73
C GLY A 63 15.12 -6.31 -11.75
N SER A 64 14.83 -7.53 -12.23
CA SER A 64 15.06 -8.77 -11.48
C SER A 64 16.55 -8.98 -11.20
N THR A 65 17.39 -8.85 -12.24
CA THR A 65 18.85 -9.03 -12.15
C THR A 65 19.49 -8.04 -11.17
N VAL A 66 19.08 -6.77 -11.22
CA VAL A 66 19.52 -5.72 -10.28
C VAL A 66 19.16 -6.10 -8.84
N ASN A 67 17.93 -6.52 -8.57
CA ASN A 67 17.53 -6.93 -7.22
C ASN A 67 18.27 -8.18 -6.74
N THR A 68 18.58 -9.14 -7.61
CA THR A 68 19.42 -10.30 -7.27
C THR A 68 20.83 -9.87 -6.90
N LEU A 69 21.47 -9.00 -7.69
CA LEU A 69 22.81 -8.48 -7.43
C LEU A 69 22.87 -7.68 -6.12
N LEU A 70 21.88 -6.82 -5.85
CA LEU A 70 21.80 -6.02 -4.61
C LEU A 70 21.45 -6.83 -3.36
N SER A 71 21.08 -8.11 -3.51
CA SER A 71 20.73 -9.03 -2.43
C SER A 71 21.77 -10.14 -2.22
N MET A 72 22.92 -10.07 -2.87
CA MET A 72 24.00 -11.04 -2.69
C MET A 72 24.60 -10.96 -1.27
N PRO A 73 25.07 -12.07 -0.68
CA PRO A 73 25.51 -12.12 0.73
C PRO A 73 26.69 -11.20 1.09
N ASP A 74 27.50 -10.80 0.12
CA ASP A 74 28.62 -9.85 0.28
C ASP A 74 28.23 -8.39 0.01
N VAL A 75 26.97 -8.12 -0.32
CA VAL A 75 26.39 -6.77 -0.41
C VAL A 75 25.91 -6.33 0.96
N THR A 76 26.37 -5.15 1.37
CA THR A 76 26.11 -4.55 2.68
C THR A 76 25.71 -3.08 2.51
N GLN A 77 25.12 -2.49 3.56
CA GLN A 77 24.77 -1.07 3.57
C GLN A 77 25.99 -0.14 3.35
N GLY A 78 27.23 -0.63 3.54
CA GLY A 78 28.46 0.13 3.30
C GLY A 78 28.95 0.11 1.85
N ASN A 79 28.74 -0.97 1.09
CA ASN A 79 29.22 -1.09 -0.31
C ASN A 79 28.11 -0.93 -1.37
N LEU A 80 26.84 -0.90 -0.97
CA LEU A 80 25.68 -0.65 -1.85
C LEU A 80 25.86 0.52 -2.85
N PRO A 81 26.41 1.70 -2.50
CA PRO A 81 26.65 2.76 -3.47
C PRO A 81 27.64 2.36 -4.58
N ALA A 82 28.71 1.63 -4.22
CA ALA A 82 29.69 1.14 -5.18
C ALA A 82 29.12 0.01 -6.07
N VAL A 83 28.28 -0.87 -5.51
CA VAL A 83 27.58 -1.93 -6.27
C VAL A 83 26.59 -1.31 -7.27
N ALA A 84 25.80 -0.32 -6.85
CA ALA A 84 24.92 0.45 -7.74
C ALA A 84 25.69 1.15 -8.86
N GLY A 85 26.85 1.75 -8.54
CA GLY A 85 27.74 2.37 -9.51
C GLY A 85 28.31 1.39 -10.52
N ALA A 86 28.73 0.20 -10.08
CA ALA A 86 29.24 -0.85 -10.94
C ALA A 86 28.17 -1.44 -11.87
N ILE A 87 26.94 -1.66 -11.38
CA ILE A 87 25.78 -2.09 -12.18
C ILE A 87 25.53 -1.11 -13.33
N LEU A 88 25.45 0.19 -13.04
CA LEU A 88 25.22 1.25 -14.04
C LEU A 88 26.41 1.52 -14.96
N SER A 89 27.60 1.04 -14.59
CA SER A 89 28.82 1.11 -15.41
C SER A 89 29.03 -0.13 -16.29
N THR A 90 28.06 -1.05 -16.36
CA THR A 90 28.18 -2.26 -17.19
C THR A 90 28.31 -1.90 -18.68
N PRO A 91 29.38 -2.37 -19.37
CA PRO A 91 29.54 -2.14 -20.81
C PRO A 91 28.35 -2.70 -21.62
N GLY A 92 27.86 -1.91 -22.58
CA GLY A 92 26.71 -2.28 -23.43
C GLY A 92 25.33 -1.87 -22.89
N LEU A 93 25.24 -1.32 -21.68
CA LEU A 93 23.98 -0.78 -21.16
C LEU A 93 23.52 0.42 -22.00
N SER A 94 22.40 0.25 -22.73
CA SER A 94 21.87 1.29 -23.60
C SER A 94 21.27 2.46 -22.81
N ASN A 95 21.31 3.67 -23.37
CA ASN A 95 20.73 4.87 -22.75
C ASN A 95 19.24 4.71 -22.37
N SER A 96 18.49 3.87 -23.10
CA SER A 96 17.10 3.51 -22.84
C SER A 96 16.89 2.51 -21.70
N ALA A 97 17.92 1.75 -21.30
CA ALA A 97 17.86 0.79 -20.20
C ALA A 97 18.25 1.42 -18.85
N ILE A 98 19.01 2.52 -18.86
CA ILE A 98 19.44 3.25 -17.66
C ILE A 98 18.27 3.62 -16.74
N PRO A 99 17.12 4.17 -17.21
CA PRO A 99 15.98 4.48 -16.34
C PRO A 99 15.46 3.27 -15.54
N THR A 100 15.32 2.11 -16.18
CA THR A 100 14.82 0.89 -15.52
C THR A 100 15.82 0.37 -14.49
N VAL A 101 17.12 0.43 -14.79
CA VAL A 101 18.18 0.03 -13.84
C VAL A 101 18.26 0.99 -12.65
N VAL A 102 18.20 2.32 -12.87
CA VAL A 102 18.17 3.32 -11.79
C VAL A 102 16.91 3.14 -10.92
N GLY A 103 15.74 2.95 -11.54
CA GLY A 103 14.49 2.67 -10.84
C GLY A 103 14.58 1.41 -9.97
N ALA A 104 15.05 0.30 -10.55
CA ALA A 104 15.24 -0.96 -9.82
C ALA A 104 16.24 -0.84 -8.66
N ILE A 105 17.33 -0.08 -8.81
CA ILE A 105 18.26 0.18 -7.70
C ILE A 105 17.56 0.97 -6.58
N LEU A 106 16.97 2.14 -6.89
CA LEU A 106 16.38 3.02 -5.87
C LEU A 106 15.12 2.42 -5.21
N GLN A 107 14.39 1.55 -5.91
CA GLN A 107 13.23 0.82 -5.39
C GLN A 107 13.60 -0.50 -4.71
N SER A 108 14.86 -0.95 -4.78
CA SER A 108 15.31 -2.23 -4.24
C SER A 108 15.01 -2.34 -2.73
N PRO A 109 14.49 -3.49 -2.23
CA PRO A 109 14.25 -3.68 -0.80
C PRO A 109 15.53 -3.76 0.02
N SER A 110 16.66 -4.08 -0.62
CA SER A 110 17.95 -4.30 0.03
C SER A 110 18.64 -2.99 0.44
N ILE A 111 18.14 -1.82 0.00
CA ILE A 111 18.68 -0.50 0.36
C ILE A 111 17.89 0.11 1.52
N SER A 112 18.58 0.39 2.64
CA SER A 112 17.96 1.10 3.76
C SER A 112 17.74 2.59 3.46
N SER A 113 16.74 3.20 4.09
CA SER A 113 16.48 4.64 3.98
C SER A 113 17.64 5.54 4.43
N VAL A 114 18.59 5.00 5.22
CA VAL A 114 19.82 5.70 5.64
C VAL A 114 20.91 5.64 4.55
N THR A 115 20.94 4.57 3.76
CA THR A 115 21.93 4.36 2.68
C THR A 115 21.44 4.93 1.34
N LEU A 116 20.12 4.99 1.12
CA LEU A 116 19.49 5.46 -0.11
C LEU A 116 20.02 6.83 -0.60
N PRO A 117 20.23 7.86 0.25
CA PRO A 117 20.80 9.14 -0.21
C PRO A 117 22.21 9.01 -0.80
N LYS A 118 23.06 8.15 -0.23
CA LYS A 118 24.44 7.92 -0.71
C LYS A 118 24.46 7.13 -2.02
N VAL A 119 23.51 6.20 -2.19
CA VAL A 119 23.30 5.49 -3.45
C VAL A 119 22.83 6.46 -4.52
N ALA A 120 21.83 7.30 -4.22
CA ALA A 120 21.32 8.32 -5.13
C ALA A 120 22.42 9.31 -5.57
N GLU A 121 23.22 9.83 -4.62
CA GLU A 121 24.38 10.69 -4.89
C GLU A 121 25.40 9.99 -5.80
N THR A 122 25.72 8.72 -5.54
CA THR A 122 26.66 7.95 -6.36
C THR A 122 26.13 7.76 -7.78
N ILE A 123 24.83 7.47 -7.94
CA ILE A 123 24.17 7.34 -9.25
C ILE A 123 24.25 8.65 -10.05
N MET A 124 23.97 9.80 -9.41
CA MET A 124 24.01 11.11 -10.07
C MET A 124 25.39 11.49 -10.58
N ASN A 125 26.46 11.00 -9.94
CA ASN A 125 27.84 11.28 -10.32
C ASN A 125 28.39 10.37 -11.44
N ILE A 126 27.61 9.41 -11.96
CA ILE A 126 28.02 8.54 -13.07
C ILE A 126 27.89 9.31 -14.40
N PRO A 127 28.95 9.42 -15.23
CA PRO A 127 28.89 10.20 -16.48
C PRO A 127 27.80 9.76 -17.47
N ALA A 128 27.45 8.47 -17.50
CA ALA A 128 26.37 7.93 -18.33
C ALA A 128 24.96 8.32 -17.84
N VAL A 129 24.83 8.72 -16.57
CA VAL A 129 23.57 9.25 -15.98
C VAL A 129 23.56 10.77 -16.07
N ALA A 130 24.67 11.43 -15.72
CA ALA A 130 24.83 12.89 -15.71
C ALA A 130 24.74 13.55 -17.09
N ASN A 131 25.27 12.91 -18.14
CA ASN A 131 25.30 13.45 -19.52
C ASN A 131 24.18 12.91 -20.42
N SER A 132 23.22 12.18 -19.86
CA SER A 132 22.04 11.66 -20.54
C SER A 132 20.96 12.76 -20.67
N PRO A 133 19.93 12.63 -21.53
CA PRO A 133 18.74 13.51 -21.45
C PRO A 133 17.87 13.27 -20.19
N TYR A 134 18.21 12.31 -19.33
CA TYR A 134 17.39 11.88 -18.17
C TYR A 134 17.75 12.39 -16.75
N PRO A 135 18.58 13.44 -16.50
CA PRO A 135 18.72 14.06 -15.18
C PRO A 135 17.36 14.39 -14.53
N GLY A 136 16.37 14.84 -15.32
CA GLY A 136 15.03 15.12 -14.83
C GLY A 136 14.24 13.88 -14.38
N LEU A 137 14.56 12.66 -14.83
CA LEU A 137 13.86 11.44 -14.39
C LEU A 137 14.51 10.82 -13.15
N ALA A 138 15.85 10.74 -13.10
CA ALA A 138 16.56 10.34 -11.89
C ALA A 138 16.23 11.31 -10.72
N LYS A 139 16.20 12.62 -11.01
CA LYS A 139 15.75 13.65 -10.07
C LYS A 139 14.30 13.47 -9.65
N ARG A 140 13.35 13.23 -10.57
CA ARG A 140 11.94 12.94 -10.20
C ARG A 140 11.78 11.69 -9.33
N VAL A 141 12.59 10.64 -9.53
CA VAL A 141 12.60 9.45 -8.67
C VAL A 141 13.23 9.72 -7.30
N MET A 142 14.21 10.63 -7.22
CA MET A 142 14.79 11.10 -5.95
C MET A 142 13.84 12.03 -5.19
N GLU A 143 13.12 12.92 -5.89
CA GLU A 143 12.05 13.77 -5.36
C GLU A 143 10.87 12.91 -4.85
N ALA A 144 10.44 11.89 -5.61
CA ALA A 144 9.43 10.88 -5.20
C ALA A 144 9.93 9.91 -4.10
N ALA A 145 11.22 9.95 -3.76
CA ALA A 145 11.83 9.26 -2.63
C ALA A 145 12.20 10.22 -1.47
N GLY A 146 11.85 11.51 -1.56
CA GLY A 146 12.08 12.52 -0.51
C GLY A 146 13.52 13.02 -0.36
N ILE A 147 14.35 12.89 -1.39
CA ILE A 147 15.77 13.31 -1.38
C ILE A 147 15.94 14.62 -2.13
N ASN A 148 16.12 15.73 -1.41
CA ASN A 148 16.37 17.04 -2.00
C ASN A 148 17.84 17.23 -2.37
N LEU A 149 18.12 17.45 -3.66
CA LEU A 149 19.36 18.06 -4.16
C LEU A 149 19.09 19.51 -4.62
N PRO A 150 20.06 20.44 -4.59
CA PRO A 150 19.77 21.85 -4.82
C PRO A 150 19.38 22.19 -6.28
N GLY A 151 18.16 22.72 -6.45
CA GLY A 151 17.82 23.63 -7.57
C GLY A 151 16.98 23.07 -8.73
N ALA A 152 16.11 23.95 -9.26
CA ALA A 152 15.35 23.90 -10.53
C ALA A 152 14.04 23.08 -10.63
N ALA A 153 13.09 23.61 -11.40
CA ALA A 153 11.65 23.36 -11.33
C ALA A 153 11.06 22.36 -12.37
N ARG A 154 9.73 22.15 -12.26
CA ARG A 154 8.90 21.11 -12.90
C ARG A 154 8.33 21.55 -14.26
N VAL A 155 8.22 20.61 -15.22
CA VAL A 155 7.31 20.68 -16.40
C VAL A 155 6.75 19.25 -16.65
N PRO A 156 5.44 19.08 -16.95
CA PRO A 156 4.81 17.76 -17.13
C PRO A 156 4.66 17.35 -18.62
N GLY A 157 4.46 16.04 -18.88
CA GLY A 157 4.00 15.56 -20.19
C GLY A 157 4.30 14.08 -20.53
N GLU A 158 3.25 13.42 -21.03
CA GLU A 158 3.19 12.18 -21.85
C GLU A 158 3.39 10.78 -21.23
N ALA A 159 2.61 9.84 -21.76
CA ALA A 159 2.41 8.45 -21.33
C ALA A 159 2.41 7.48 -22.53
N THR A 160 2.46 6.16 -22.29
CA THR A 160 1.62 5.09 -22.91
C THR A 160 2.26 3.69 -22.80
N GLY A 161 1.43 2.64 -22.66
CA GLY A 161 1.83 1.23 -22.85
C GLY A 161 0.99 0.19 -22.07
N GLN A 162 0.09 -0.53 -22.74
CA GLN A 162 -0.67 -1.68 -22.18
C GLN A 162 0.17 -2.98 -22.22
N PRO A 163 -0.17 -4.04 -21.45
CA PRO A 163 -0.92 -5.15 -22.07
C PRO A 163 -1.85 -6.02 -21.18
N ALA A 164 -2.82 -6.65 -21.87
CA ALA A 164 -3.45 -7.98 -21.71
C ALA A 164 -3.52 -8.72 -20.35
N GLY A 165 -4.72 -9.19 -19.99
CA GLY A 165 -4.98 -10.05 -18.82
C GLY A 165 -5.08 -11.56 -19.11
N GLY A 166 -5.09 -12.35 -18.04
CA GLY A 166 -5.35 -13.79 -18.03
C GLY A 166 -5.80 -14.27 -16.64
N THR A 167 -6.77 -15.18 -16.59
CA THR A 167 -7.43 -15.62 -15.35
C THR A 167 -6.63 -16.73 -14.63
N PRO A 168 -6.35 -16.66 -13.32
CA PRO A 168 -5.64 -17.73 -12.62
C PRO A 168 -6.55 -18.84 -12.07
N THR A 169 -6.13 -20.09 -12.27
CA THR A 169 -6.50 -21.27 -11.46
C THR A 169 -5.97 -21.14 -10.02
N PRO A 170 -6.46 -21.94 -9.04
CA PRO A 170 -6.29 -21.63 -7.61
C PRO A 170 -4.83 -21.59 -7.16
N ALA A 171 -4.44 -20.44 -6.59
CA ALA A 171 -3.07 -20.19 -6.15
C ALA A 171 -2.75 -20.87 -4.81
N SER A 172 -1.56 -21.45 -4.72
CA SER A 172 -0.90 -21.72 -3.44
C SER A 172 -0.67 -20.41 -2.69
N THR A 173 -0.67 -20.47 -1.35
CA THR A 173 -0.22 -19.37 -0.48
C THR A 173 1.09 -18.75 -0.99
N ALA A 174 1.14 -17.43 -1.12
CA ALA A 174 2.38 -16.75 -1.44
C ALA A 174 3.36 -16.87 -0.26
N ALA A 175 4.61 -17.22 -0.54
CA ALA A 175 5.65 -17.29 0.49
C ALA A 175 5.94 -15.88 1.04
N SER A 176 6.28 -15.79 2.34
CA SER A 176 6.76 -14.54 2.92
C SER A 176 7.99 -14.03 2.14
N PRO A 177 7.99 -12.75 1.70
CA PRO A 177 9.16 -12.14 1.07
C PRO A 177 10.19 -11.65 2.10
N TYR A 178 9.94 -11.81 3.41
CA TYR A 178 10.76 -11.22 4.45
C TYR A 178 12.03 -12.05 4.72
N GLN A 179 13.19 -11.42 4.60
CA GLN A 179 14.48 -11.99 4.97
C GLN A 179 15.17 -11.12 6.03
N ALA A 180 15.78 -11.78 7.02
CA ALA A 180 16.48 -11.11 8.10
C ALA A 180 17.65 -10.27 7.59
N ARG A 181 17.78 -9.03 8.10
CA ARG A 181 18.92 -8.19 7.70
C ARG A 181 20.20 -8.72 8.33
N SER A 182 21.27 -8.74 7.54
CA SER A 182 22.64 -9.05 8.01
C SER A 182 22.80 -10.42 8.68
N GLY A 183 21.95 -11.41 8.35
CA GLY A 183 22.04 -12.78 8.88
C GLY A 183 21.55 -12.97 10.31
N ALA A 184 20.87 -11.99 10.90
CA ALA A 184 20.26 -12.10 12.23
C ALA A 184 19.17 -13.20 12.26
N LYS A 185 18.84 -13.71 13.46
CA LYS A 185 17.66 -14.57 13.68
C LYS A 185 16.42 -13.71 13.83
N LEU A 186 15.34 -14.06 13.15
CA LEU A 186 14.05 -13.38 13.32
C LEU A 186 13.39 -13.76 14.65
N GLN A 187 12.78 -12.78 15.31
CA GLN A 187 11.87 -12.98 16.44
C GLN A 187 10.58 -12.18 16.19
N TYR A 188 9.44 -12.86 16.20
CA TYR A 188 8.15 -12.26 15.88
C TYR A 188 7.47 -11.69 17.14
N VAL A 189 7.48 -10.36 17.29
CA VAL A 189 7.17 -9.68 18.56
C VAL A 189 5.69 -9.34 18.78
N ASN A 190 4.81 -9.47 17.78
CA ASN A 190 3.37 -9.21 17.92
C ASN A 190 2.50 -10.46 18.17
N LEU A 191 3.05 -11.67 18.02
CA LEU A 191 2.28 -12.89 18.25
C LEU A 191 2.12 -13.13 19.77
N PRO A 192 0.91 -13.39 20.29
CA PRO A 192 0.67 -13.45 21.73
C PRO A 192 1.02 -14.82 22.33
N ARG A 193 1.09 -15.85 21.48
CA ARG A 193 1.37 -17.25 21.84
C ARG A 193 2.10 -17.94 20.71
N ALA A 194 2.88 -18.95 21.06
CA ALA A 194 3.47 -19.87 20.10
C ALA A 194 2.46 -20.99 19.77
N GLU A 195 2.08 -21.12 18.49
CA GLU A 195 1.08 -22.05 17.96
C GLU A 195 1.55 -22.58 16.59
N GLU A 196 1.00 -23.70 16.09
CA GLU A 196 1.39 -24.29 14.78
C GLU A 196 0.64 -23.67 13.58
N ARG A 197 -0.35 -22.81 13.84
CA ARG A 197 -0.60 -21.68 12.93
C ARG A 197 0.54 -20.67 13.04
N TRP A 198 0.51 -19.56 12.32
CA TRP A 198 1.67 -18.67 12.13
C TRP A 198 2.82 -19.29 11.30
N ASN A 199 3.21 -20.54 11.60
CA ASN A 199 4.18 -21.31 10.82
C ASN A 199 3.77 -21.37 9.34
N ASP A 200 4.68 -20.93 8.48
CA ASP A 200 4.53 -20.91 7.02
C ASP A 200 5.54 -21.82 6.31
N GLY A 201 6.47 -22.42 7.06
CA GLY A 201 7.53 -23.26 6.51
C GLY A 201 8.64 -22.47 5.80
N GLN A 202 8.65 -21.14 5.89
CA GLN A 202 9.54 -20.23 5.18
C GLN A 202 10.26 -19.30 6.15
N ALA A 203 9.72 -18.09 6.41
CA ALA A 203 10.31 -17.12 7.33
C ALA A 203 10.01 -17.47 8.80
N LEU A 204 8.92 -18.21 9.05
CA LEU A 204 8.49 -18.62 10.38
C LEU A 204 8.29 -20.15 10.37
N THR A 205 9.28 -20.85 10.92
CA THR A 205 9.46 -22.31 10.87
C THR A 205 9.53 -22.98 12.25
N SER A 206 9.37 -22.21 13.33
CA SER A 206 9.53 -22.70 14.70
C SER A 206 8.70 -21.88 15.68
N LEU A 207 8.03 -22.60 16.59
CA LEU A 207 7.33 -22.07 17.76
C LEU A 207 8.22 -21.15 18.62
N ASP A 208 9.52 -21.39 18.65
CA ASP A 208 10.47 -20.70 19.54
C ASP A 208 10.78 -19.25 19.09
N ARG A 209 10.40 -18.91 17.85
CA ARG A 209 10.52 -17.56 17.26
C ARG A 209 9.21 -16.78 17.22
N GLN A 210 8.14 -17.37 17.75
CA GLN A 210 6.85 -16.74 17.91
C GLN A 210 6.77 -16.14 19.33
N THR A 211 6.24 -14.93 19.44
CA THR A 211 6.18 -14.05 20.64
C THR A 211 7.38 -13.11 20.86
N ASN A 212 7.12 -12.04 21.61
CA ASN A 212 8.13 -11.09 22.07
C ASN A 212 9.13 -11.65 23.11
N LYS A 213 9.03 -12.94 23.44
CA LYS A 213 9.93 -13.64 24.36
C LYS A 213 10.77 -14.66 23.60
N PRO A 214 11.99 -14.31 23.14
CA PRO A 214 12.87 -15.25 22.48
C PRO A 214 13.22 -16.39 23.43
N LYS A 215 12.98 -17.64 23.01
CA LYS A 215 13.48 -18.80 23.75
C LYS A 215 14.96 -19.00 23.45
N ILE A 216 15.75 -19.17 24.52
CA ILE A 216 17.19 -19.42 24.45
C ILE A 216 17.45 -20.75 25.16
N HIS A 217 17.85 -21.76 24.40
CA HIS A 217 18.30 -23.04 24.95
C HIS A 217 19.80 -22.98 25.24
N VAL A 218 20.18 -23.18 26.50
CA VAL A 218 21.56 -23.22 26.97
C VAL A 218 21.90 -24.64 27.40
N THR A 219 23.04 -25.15 26.97
CA THR A 219 23.51 -26.52 27.30
C THR A 219 24.96 -26.48 27.73
N PHE A 220 25.27 -27.09 28.87
CA PHE A 220 26.63 -27.32 29.34
C PHE A 220 27.02 -28.77 29.08
N ASN A 221 28.24 -29.02 28.56
CA ASN A 221 28.75 -30.35 28.22
C ASN A 221 28.88 -31.33 29.41
N LYS A 222 28.62 -30.87 30.64
CA LYS A 222 28.71 -31.66 31.87
C LYS A 222 27.40 -31.52 32.64
N ALA A 223 26.79 -32.64 33.01
CA ALA A 223 25.65 -32.65 33.92
C ALA A 223 25.97 -31.96 35.26
N GLY A 224 24.95 -31.39 35.89
CA GLY A 224 25.03 -30.60 37.11
C GLY A 224 24.45 -29.19 36.93
N GLN A 225 24.33 -28.49 38.06
CA GLN A 225 23.82 -27.12 38.11
C GLN A 225 24.96 -26.11 37.92
N HIS A 226 24.96 -25.41 36.79
CA HIS A 226 25.96 -24.39 36.44
C HIS A 226 25.30 -23.01 36.45
N ARG A 227 26.00 -22.01 36.98
CA ARG A 227 25.55 -20.61 36.96
C ARG A 227 25.99 -19.97 35.64
N PHE A 228 25.08 -19.22 35.03
CA PHE A 228 25.37 -18.44 33.83
C PHE A 228 24.53 -17.16 33.80
N THR A 229 24.95 -16.23 32.95
CA THR A 229 24.27 -14.94 32.73
C THR A 229 23.98 -14.78 31.24
N VAL A 230 22.75 -14.41 30.89
CA VAL A 230 22.42 -13.92 29.54
C VAL A 230 22.53 -12.40 29.56
N LYS A 231 23.46 -11.84 28.79
CA LYS A 231 23.54 -10.40 28.54
C LYS A 231 22.73 -10.06 27.29
N VAL A 232 22.02 -8.92 27.34
CA VAL A 232 21.21 -8.42 26.23
C VAL A 232 21.63 -6.99 25.95
N SER A 233 22.21 -6.78 24.76
CA SER A 233 22.78 -5.50 24.35
C SER A 233 22.03 -4.98 23.11
N PRO A 234 21.24 -3.89 23.22
CA PRO A 234 20.60 -3.28 22.06
C PRO A 234 21.66 -2.72 21.11
N ARG A 235 21.48 -2.93 19.81
CA ARG A 235 22.40 -2.41 18.79
C ARG A 235 22.04 -0.99 18.35
N PRO A 236 22.99 -0.25 17.75
CA PRO A 236 22.73 1.07 17.20
C PRO A 236 21.61 1.04 16.14
N GLY A 237 20.72 2.03 16.19
CA GLY A 237 19.64 2.18 15.23
C GLY A 237 18.32 1.54 15.62
N ASN A 238 18.16 0.97 16.83
CA ASN A 238 16.86 0.58 17.38
C ASN A 238 15.88 1.78 17.45
N ALA A 239 14.57 1.49 17.42
CA ALA A 239 13.52 2.48 17.56
C ALA A 239 13.57 3.16 18.94
N VAL A 240 13.39 4.49 18.96
CA VAL A 240 13.44 5.30 20.18
C VAL A 240 12.05 5.81 20.52
N TYR A 241 11.67 5.66 21.79
CA TYR A 241 10.39 6.08 22.35
C TYR A 241 10.57 7.21 23.37
N SER A 242 9.61 8.13 23.44
CA SER A 242 9.54 9.15 24.47
C SER A 242 9.05 8.56 25.79
N ALA A 243 9.31 9.25 26.91
CA ALA A 243 8.80 8.84 28.22
C ALA A 243 7.26 8.76 28.27
N ARG A 244 6.56 9.55 27.45
CA ARG A 244 5.09 9.57 27.33
C ARG A 244 4.53 8.44 26.46
N GLU A 245 5.31 7.93 25.51
CA GLU A 245 4.97 6.71 24.77
C GLU A 245 5.22 5.47 25.65
N LEU A 246 6.35 5.43 26.36
CA LEU A 246 6.71 4.35 27.30
C LEU A 246 5.75 4.22 28.49
N SER A 247 5.08 5.31 28.89
CA SER A 247 4.05 5.28 29.94
C SER A 247 2.70 4.78 29.41
N ARG A 248 2.29 5.21 28.21
CA ARG A 248 1.02 4.80 27.57
C ARG A 248 1.01 3.34 27.09
N GLN A 249 2.15 2.81 26.66
CA GLN A 249 2.24 1.46 26.07
C GLN A 249 3.43 0.68 26.65
N PRO A 250 3.20 -0.30 27.55
CA PRO A 250 4.26 -1.13 28.13
C PRO A 250 5.12 -1.89 27.11
N LEU A 251 4.56 -2.28 25.96
CA LEU A 251 5.28 -3.03 24.91
C LEU A 251 6.30 -2.18 24.13
N TYR A 252 6.42 -0.88 24.41
CA TYR A 252 7.49 -0.01 23.90
C TYR A 252 8.75 -0.01 24.76
N ARG A 253 8.71 -0.67 25.92
CA ARG A 253 9.84 -0.71 26.86
C ARG A 253 10.90 -1.70 26.38
N GLU A 254 12.15 -1.24 26.38
CA GLU A 254 13.33 -2.09 26.24
C GLU A 254 13.43 -3.08 27.42
N PRO A 255 14.18 -4.19 27.30
CA PRO A 255 14.38 -5.14 28.38
C PRO A 255 14.80 -4.47 29.69
N ASN A 256 14.07 -4.75 30.78
CA ASN A 256 14.24 -4.08 32.09
C ASN A 256 15.65 -4.18 32.68
N GLN A 257 16.45 -5.15 32.23
CA GLN A 257 17.82 -5.39 32.67
C GLN A 257 18.69 -5.74 31.45
N ARG A 258 20.00 -5.48 31.54
CA ARG A 258 20.98 -5.88 30.49
C ARG A 258 21.66 -7.22 30.77
N SER A 259 21.36 -7.85 31.89
CA SER A 259 22.01 -9.07 32.35
C SER A 259 21.07 -9.84 33.26
N TYR A 260 20.79 -11.08 32.90
CA TYR A 260 19.84 -11.96 33.56
C TYR A 260 20.58 -13.22 34.03
N SER A 261 20.49 -13.55 35.31
CA SER A 261 21.27 -14.63 35.93
C SER A 261 20.42 -15.89 36.12
N TYR A 262 20.94 -17.03 35.67
CA TYR A 262 20.25 -18.31 35.68
C TYR A 262 21.13 -19.42 36.24
N VAL A 263 20.49 -20.56 36.52
CA VAL A 263 21.15 -21.82 36.86
C VAL A 263 20.57 -22.91 35.96
N THR A 264 21.43 -23.79 35.43
CA THR A 264 20.96 -24.97 34.69
C THR A 264 20.25 -25.96 35.61
N ASP A 265 19.36 -26.74 35.01
CA ASP A 265 18.74 -27.89 35.63
C ASP A 265 19.81 -29.02 35.78
N PRO A 266 19.57 -30.08 36.59
CA PRO A 266 20.63 -31.04 36.96
C PRO A 266 21.26 -31.84 35.81
N ASP A 267 20.65 -31.85 34.62
CA ASP A 267 21.19 -32.44 33.40
C ASP A 267 22.21 -31.53 32.68
N GLY A 268 22.34 -30.26 33.10
CA GLY A 268 23.21 -29.27 32.47
C GLY A 268 22.51 -28.38 31.43
N THR A 269 21.18 -28.46 31.30
CA THR A 269 20.41 -27.65 30.33
C THR A 269 19.66 -26.48 30.99
N LYS A 270 19.25 -25.49 30.20
CA LYS A 270 18.23 -24.51 30.60
C LYS A 270 17.50 -23.94 29.39
N ILE A 271 16.19 -23.74 29.51
CA ILE A 271 15.43 -22.86 28.61
C ILE A 271 15.21 -21.54 29.35
N VAL A 272 15.52 -20.43 28.67
CA VAL A 272 15.26 -19.06 29.10
C VAL A 272 14.21 -18.46 28.18
N ASP A 273 13.11 -17.95 28.75
CA ASP A 273 11.95 -17.41 28.04
C ASP A 273 11.28 -16.22 28.77
N ASP A 274 11.94 -15.63 29.77
CA ASP A 274 11.44 -14.51 30.58
C ASP A 274 11.90 -13.13 30.09
N ILE A 275 12.90 -13.07 29.22
CA ILE A 275 13.38 -11.84 28.57
C ILE A 275 12.35 -11.37 27.53
N THR A 276 11.87 -10.14 27.66
CA THR A 276 10.86 -9.56 26.75
C THR A 276 11.49 -8.48 25.86
N LEU A 277 11.28 -8.57 24.56
CA LEU A 277 11.66 -7.56 23.56
C LEU A 277 10.48 -6.61 23.26
N PRO A 278 10.74 -5.35 22.86
CA PRO A 278 9.67 -4.41 22.50
C PRO A 278 8.99 -4.80 21.18
N ALA A 279 7.75 -4.33 21.00
CA ALA A 279 6.93 -4.56 19.80
C ALA A 279 7.46 -3.88 18.52
N ALA A 280 8.57 -3.15 18.57
CA ALA A 280 9.17 -2.47 17.43
C ALA A 280 9.62 -3.45 16.33
N GLY A 281 9.52 -3.05 15.06
CA GLY A 281 10.18 -3.74 13.95
C GLY A 281 11.65 -3.32 13.79
N LEU A 282 12.49 -4.21 13.26
CA LEU A 282 13.91 -3.98 12.94
C LEU A 282 14.77 -3.59 14.15
N ASN A 283 14.34 -3.80 15.40
CA ASN A 283 15.26 -3.65 16.52
C ASN A 283 16.19 -4.86 16.54
N THR A 284 17.48 -4.61 16.74
CA THR A 284 18.49 -5.66 16.79
C THR A 284 19.13 -5.74 18.17
N TYR A 285 19.32 -6.96 18.64
CA TYR A 285 19.85 -7.26 19.96
C TYR A 285 20.95 -8.30 19.85
N LEU A 286 22.09 -8.03 20.48
CA LEU A 286 23.11 -9.03 20.72
C LEU A 286 22.80 -9.73 22.04
N PHE A 287 22.58 -11.03 21.98
CA PHE A 287 22.52 -11.92 23.13
C PHE A 287 23.90 -12.54 23.34
N GLU A 288 24.40 -12.53 24.58
CA GLU A 288 25.67 -13.14 24.95
C GLU A 288 25.46 -14.04 26.18
N VAL A 289 25.74 -15.33 26.06
CA VAL A 289 25.71 -16.26 27.19
C VAL A 289 27.08 -16.26 27.84
N VAL A 290 27.14 -16.01 29.15
CA VAL A 290 28.38 -15.84 29.91
C VAL A 290 28.40 -16.81 31.09
N ASN A 291 29.50 -17.54 31.29
CA ASN A 291 29.63 -18.49 32.41
C ASN A 291 29.97 -17.79 33.75
N ASP A 292 29.98 -18.59 34.82
CA ASP A 292 30.42 -18.22 36.16
C ASP A 292 31.84 -17.63 36.25
N LYS A 293 32.70 -17.89 35.26
CA LYS A 293 34.06 -17.34 35.10
C LYS A 293 34.10 -16.06 34.24
N ASN A 294 32.94 -15.47 33.94
CA ASN A 294 32.79 -14.28 33.08
C ASN A 294 33.35 -14.46 31.65
N GLN A 295 33.38 -15.68 31.14
CA GLN A 295 33.74 -16.00 29.75
C GLN A 295 32.47 -16.08 28.89
N ILE A 296 32.49 -15.47 27.70
CA ILE A 296 31.41 -15.60 26.71
C ILE A 296 31.47 -17.01 26.11
N ILE A 297 30.37 -17.75 26.23
CA ILE A 297 30.19 -19.13 25.75
C ILE A 297 29.62 -19.13 24.32
N SER A 298 28.66 -18.23 24.06
CA SER A 298 27.93 -18.15 22.80
C SER A 298 27.38 -16.74 22.61
N THR A 299 27.22 -16.32 21.36
CA THR A 299 26.56 -15.07 20.98
C THR A 299 25.57 -15.32 19.85
N GLU A 300 24.48 -14.55 19.82
CA GLU A 300 23.48 -14.59 18.75
C GLU A 300 22.92 -13.19 18.52
N VAL A 301 22.60 -12.85 17.27
CA VAL A 301 21.98 -11.57 16.92
C VAL A 301 20.53 -11.80 16.53
N VAL A 302 19.61 -11.16 17.24
CA VAL A 302 18.17 -11.26 17.00
C VAL A 302 17.67 -9.96 16.38
N GLU A 303 16.86 -10.05 15.32
CA GLU A 303 16.11 -8.95 14.70
C GLU A 303 14.61 -9.13 14.99
N THR A 304 13.96 -8.08 15.51
CA THR A 304 12.53 -8.09 15.79
C THR A 304 11.71 -7.81 14.52
N VAL A 305 10.64 -8.58 14.33
CA VAL A 305 9.72 -8.47 13.19
C VAL A 305 8.29 -8.60 13.68
N ARG A 306 7.34 -7.99 12.98
CA ARG A 306 5.90 -8.21 13.21
C ARG A 306 5.30 -8.94 12.03
N ARG A 307 4.40 -9.88 12.27
CA ARG A 307 3.70 -10.66 11.23
C ARG A 307 2.27 -10.15 11.07
N LEU A 308 1.84 -9.93 9.82
CA LEU A 308 0.42 -9.78 9.47
C LEU A 308 0.09 -10.58 8.20
N TYR A 309 -1.19 -10.88 8.03
CA TYR A 309 -1.75 -11.60 6.90
C TYR A 309 -2.72 -10.71 6.14
N ILE A 310 -2.79 -10.87 4.83
CA ILE A 310 -3.74 -10.18 3.96
C ILE A 310 -4.64 -11.22 3.30
N GLN A 311 -5.93 -11.12 3.54
CA GLN A 311 -6.95 -11.91 2.86
C GLN A 311 -7.68 -11.00 1.86
N GLU A 312 -7.30 -11.05 0.59
CA GLU A 312 -8.04 -10.39 -0.48
C GLU A 312 -9.39 -11.08 -0.68
N ILE A 313 -10.45 -10.29 -0.87
CA ILE A 313 -11.80 -10.74 -1.25
C ILE A 313 -12.27 -9.89 -2.43
N MET A 314 -12.37 -10.49 -3.61
CA MET A 314 -12.93 -9.83 -4.78
C MET A 314 -14.46 -9.81 -4.66
N LEU A 315 -15.05 -8.62 -4.72
CA LEU A 315 -16.50 -8.38 -4.72
C LEU A 315 -16.92 -7.72 -6.05
N PRO A 316 -16.79 -8.41 -7.20
CA PRO A 316 -17.19 -7.87 -8.50
C PRO A 316 -18.68 -7.52 -8.54
N GLY A 317 -18.96 -6.28 -8.90
CA GLY A 317 -20.27 -5.83 -9.33
C GLY A 317 -20.64 -6.31 -10.74
N PRO A 318 -21.73 -5.78 -11.32
CA PRO A 318 -22.28 -6.26 -12.59
C PRO A 318 -21.45 -5.86 -13.81
N GLU A 319 -20.47 -4.95 -13.68
CA GLU A 319 -19.68 -4.46 -14.80
C GLU A 319 -18.53 -5.42 -15.15
N PRO A 320 -18.41 -5.88 -16.41
CA PRO A 320 -17.37 -6.80 -16.85
C PRO A 320 -16.05 -6.04 -17.10
N MET A 321 -15.39 -5.64 -16.02
CA MET A 321 -14.13 -4.90 -16.05
C MET A 321 -12.96 -5.67 -15.39
N GLN A 322 -11.73 -5.35 -15.80
CA GLN A 322 -10.53 -5.83 -15.13
C GLN A 322 -10.46 -5.21 -13.74
N ARG A 323 -10.20 -6.04 -12.73
CA ARG A 323 -9.99 -5.59 -11.35
C ARG A 323 -8.52 -5.85 -11.01
N PRO A 324 -7.68 -4.80 -10.90
CA PRO A 324 -6.32 -4.94 -10.40
C PRO A 324 -6.33 -5.65 -9.03
N HIS A 325 -5.36 -6.51 -8.80
CA HIS A 325 -5.17 -7.29 -7.59
C HIS A 325 -3.72 -7.76 -7.51
N GLY A 326 -3.28 -8.14 -6.31
CA GLY A 326 -1.87 -8.43 -6.04
C GLY A 326 -1.25 -7.40 -5.11
N PHE A 327 -0.37 -7.88 -4.23
CA PHE A 327 -0.02 -7.17 -3.00
C PHE A 327 1.50 -6.95 -2.82
N GLN A 328 2.33 -7.41 -3.77
CA GLN A 328 3.78 -7.50 -3.56
C GLN A 328 4.49 -6.14 -3.36
N PRO A 329 4.19 -5.05 -4.11
CA PRO A 329 4.72 -3.72 -3.81
C PRO A 329 4.36 -3.21 -2.40
N THR A 330 3.09 -3.35 -1.99
CA THR A 330 2.63 -3.01 -0.63
C THR A 330 3.36 -3.82 0.44
N ALA A 331 3.43 -5.15 0.31
CA ALA A 331 4.21 -6.01 1.23
C ALA A 331 5.68 -5.60 1.30
N THR A 332 6.27 -5.20 0.17
CA THR A 332 7.67 -4.74 0.10
C THR A 332 7.89 -3.42 0.85
N GLU A 333 6.93 -2.50 0.84
CA GLU A 333 7.02 -1.28 1.66
C GLU A 333 6.92 -1.60 3.16
N TYR A 334 5.98 -2.46 3.57
CA TYR A 334 5.88 -2.86 4.97
C TYR A 334 7.12 -3.62 5.48
N ALA A 335 7.71 -4.49 4.65
CA ALA A 335 8.96 -5.20 4.96
C ALA A 335 10.14 -4.25 5.21
N ARG A 336 10.19 -3.08 4.54
CA ARG A 336 11.22 -2.05 4.79
C ARG A 336 11.19 -1.50 6.22
N HIS A 337 10.08 -1.66 6.95
CA HIS A 337 9.84 -1.16 8.30
C HIS A 337 9.69 -2.28 9.36
N GLY A 338 10.04 -3.53 9.03
CA GLY A 338 9.99 -4.67 9.97
C GLY A 338 8.59 -5.21 10.18
N VAL A 339 7.80 -5.25 9.11
CA VAL A 339 6.47 -5.84 9.05
C VAL A 339 6.48 -6.87 7.91
N ASP A 340 6.45 -8.14 8.29
CA ASP A 340 6.37 -9.30 7.42
C ASP A 340 4.91 -9.55 7.05
N VAL A 341 4.59 -9.35 5.77
CA VAL A 341 3.23 -9.46 5.24
C VAL A 341 3.10 -10.71 4.38
N VAL A 342 2.13 -11.56 4.71
CA VAL A 342 1.78 -12.74 3.91
C VAL A 342 0.45 -12.51 3.19
N GLN A 343 0.48 -12.60 1.86
CA GLN A 343 -0.72 -12.63 1.03
C GLN A 343 -1.31 -14.06 1.04
N LEU A 344 -2.52 -14.20 1.56
CA LEU A 344 -3.29 -15.44 1.54
C LEU A 344 -4.03 -15.61 0.20
N PRO A 345 -4.47 -16.83 -0.17
CA PRO A 345 -5.15 -17.06 -1.44
C PRO A 345 -6.42 -16.19 -1.55
N PRO A 346 -6.61 -15.41 -2.62
CA PRO A 346 -7.74 -14.51 -2.76
C PRO A 346 -9.07 -15.28 -2.86
N LEU A 347 -10.12 -14.70 -2.29
CA LEU A 347 -11.48 -15.20 -2.42
C LEU A 347 -12.27 -14.37 -3.42
N THR A 348 -13.41 -14.89 -3.88
CA THR A 348 -14.33 -14.14 -4.75
C THR A 348 -15.77 -14.52 -4.42
N THR A 349 -16.63 -13.52 -4.27
CA THR A 349 -18.09 -13.69 -4.17
C THR A 349 -18.79 -12.52 -4.84
N ARG A 350 -20.12 -12.57 -4.98
CA ARG A 350 -20.89 -11.54 -5.69
C ARG A 350 -20.85 -10.20 -4.94
N GLY A 351 -20.44 -9.14 -5.61
CA GLY A 351 -20.50 -7.76 -5.13
C GLY A 351 -21.65 -6.94 -5.73
N GLN A 352 -21.47 -5.61 -5.68
CA GLN A 352 -22.41 -4.60 -6.18
C GLN A 352 -21.67 -3.56 -7.03
N ALA A 353 -22.39 -2.79 -7.84
CA ALA A 353 -21.79 -1.75 -8.69
C ALA A 353 -21.17 -0.60 -7.88
N ASN A 354 -21.70 -0.36 -6.68
CA ASN A 354 -21.26 0.67 -5.76
C ASN A 354 -21.58 0.25 -4.31
N TYR A 355 -20.70 0.59 -3.36
CA TYR A 355 -21.00 0.62 -1.93
C TYR A 355 -20.93 2.06 -1.42
N ASP A 356 -21.80 2.38 -0.46
CA ASP A 356 -21.98 3.72 0.07
C ASP A 356 -21.47 3.75 1.51
N VAL A 357 -20.31 4.37 1.73
CA VAL A 357 -19.50 4.14 2.95
C VAL A 357 -18.98 5.41 3.61
N ILE A 358 -19.16 6.59 3.03
CA ILE A 358 -18.34 7.76 3.36
C ILE A 358 -18.92 8.65 4.50
N TYR A 359 -20.24 8.69 4.73
CA TYR A 359 -20.84 9.84 5.45
C TYR A 359 -21.80 9.64 6.64
N ASP A 360 -22.36 8.45 6.94
CA ASP A 360 -23.44 8.33 7.96
C ASP A 360 -23.10 7.36 9.11
N ASN A 361 -21.95 7.58 9.78
CA ASN A 361 -21.29 6.53 10.59
C ASN A 361 -21.20 5.19 9.82
N SER A 362 -21.21 5.28 8.48
CA SER A 362 -21.47 4.21 7.52
C SER A 362 -20.22 3.39 7.20
N ALA A 363 -19.31 3.32 8.19
CA ALA A 363 -18.39 2.21 8.35
C ALA A 363 -19.12 0.85 8.35
N ASP A 364 -20.43 0.86 8.60
CA ASP A 364 -21.34 -0.27 8.54
C ASP A 364 -22.29 -0.21 7.32
N ASP A 365 -21.80 -0.22 6.06
CA ASP A 365 -22.64 -0.73 4.96
C ASP A 365 -22.85 -2.24 5.21
N PRO A 366 -24.04 -2.68 5.64
CA PRO A 366 -24.24 -4.05 6.07
C PRO A 366 -24.15 -5.02 4.88
N ARG A 367 -24.33 -4.52 3.65
CA ARG A 367 -24.26 -5.31 2.42
C ARG A 367 -22.82 -5.70 2.10
N LEU A 368 -21.89 -4.77 2.29
CA LEU A 368 -20.46 -4.99 2.12
C LEU A 368 -19.97 -6.04 3.13
N ARG A 369 -20.23 -5.81 4.42
CA ARG A 369 -19.81 -6.72 5.50
C ARG A 369 -20.47 -8.09 5.36
N SER A 370 -21.76 -8.16 5.00
CA SER A 370 -22.46 -9.42 4.73
C SER A 370 -21.84 -10.19 3.55
N ALA A 371 -21.54 -9.52 2.44
CA ALA A 371 -20.89 -10.14 1.28
C ALA A 371 -19.51 -10.69 1.64
N ALA A 372 -18.66 -9.90 2.30
CA ALA A 372 -17.32 -10.35 2.71
C ALA A 372 -17.37 -11.49 3.75
N ARG A 373 -18.22 -11.39 4.78
CA ARG A 373 -18.43 -12.46 5.79
C ARG A 373 -18.88 -13.78 5.17
N SER A 374 -19.64 -13.76 4.06
CA SER A 374 -20.18 -14.97 3.41
C SER A 374 -19.09 -15.95 2.94
N VAL A 375 -17.87 -15.48 2.69
CA VAL A 375 -16.72 -16.31 2.30
C VAL A 375 -15.56 -16.25 3.30
N TYR A 376 -15.40 -15.16 4.04
CA TYR A 376 -14.28 -14.98 4.96
C TYR A 376 -14.23 -16.03 6.09
N ALA A 377 -15.38 -16.47 6.60
CA ALA A 377 -15.45 -17.47 7.68
C ALA A 377 -14.91 -18.87 7.30
N GLN A 378 -14.70 -19.14 6.01
CA GLN A 378 -14.12 -20.39 5.48
C GLN A 378 -12.70 -20.15 4.91
N SER A 379 -12.14 -18.96 5.14
CA SER A 379 -10.84 -18.54 4.60
C SER A 379 -9.69 -18.92 5.52
N GLN A 380 -8.48 -19.03 4.96
CA GLN A 380 -7.27 -19.06 5.77
C GLN A 380 -7.12 -17.80 6.63
N GLY A 381 -7.67 -16.66 6.17
CA GLY A 381 -7.68 -15.41 6.92
C GLY A 381 -8.32 -15.53 8.31
N ALA A 382 -9.44 -16.23 8.42
CA ALA A 382 -10.10 -16.47 9.70
C ALA A 382 -9.23 -17.33 10.65
N GLU A 383 -8.51 -18.32 10.12
CA GLU A 383 -7.59 -19.15 10.91
C GLU A 383 -6.39 -18.35 11.48
N ARG A 384 -6.02 -17.24 10.83
CA ARG A 384 -4.91 -16.35 11.24
C ARG A 384 -5.37 -15.14 12.07
N GLU A 385 -6.63 -15.09 12.53
CA GLU A 385 -7.09 -14.04 13.45
C GLU A 385 -6.32 -14.04 14.79
N PRO A 386 -6.01 -12.87 15.37
CA PRO A 386 -6.46 -11.52 14.98
C PRO A 386 -5.48 -10.77 14.05
N PHE A 387 -4.52 -11.44 13.39
CA PHE A 387 -3.46 -10.78 12.60
C PHE A 387 -3.73 -10.74 11.08
N THR A 388 -4.96 -11.01 10.67
CA THR A 388 -5.42 -10.90 9.27
C THR A 388 -6.12 -9.57 9.06
N ILE A 389 -5.65 -8.78 8.10
CA ILE A 389 -6.40 -7.69 7.49
C ILE A 389 -7.11 -8.24 6.23
N VAL A 390 -8.35 -7.83 6.02
CA VAL A 390 -9.22 -8.25 4.91
C VAL A 390 -9.35 -7.11 3.92
N ALA A 391 -8.87 -7.36 2.71
CA ALA A 391 -8.84 -6.39 1.62
C ALA A 391 -9.99 -6.68 0.64
N CYS A 392 -11.08 -5.93 0.72
CA CYS A 392 -12.20 -6.08 -0.22
C CYS A 392 -11.98 -5.23 -1.49
N HIS A 393 -11.94 -5.87 -2.65
CA HIS A 393 -11.90 -5.17 -3.94
C HIS A 393 -13.32 -5.01 -4.44
N VAL A 394 -13.82 -3.78 -4.49
CA VAL A 394 -15.18 -3.46 -4.94
C VAL A 394 -15.15 -2.68 -6.25
N ASP A 395 -16.29 -2.55 -6.93
CA ASP A 395 -16.34 -1.78 -8.18
C ASP A 395 -16.14 -0.28 -7.91
N ARG A 396 -16.95 0.31 -7.02
CA ARG A 396 -16.93 1.74 -6.65
C ARG A 396 -17.24 1.97 -5.17
N LEU A 397 -16.69 3.06 -4.63
CA LEU A 397 -16.99 3.62 -3.32
C LEU A 397 -17.45 5.08 -3.49
N ALA A 398 -18.74 5.29 -3.78
CA ALA A 398 -19.32 6.62 -3.99
C ALA A 398 -20.60 6.80 -3.16
N THR A 399 -20.83 8.03 -2.70
CA THR A 399 -21.99 8.42 -1.90
C THR A 399 -22.88 9.38 -2.69
N PRO A 400 -24.21 9.21 -2.74
CA PRO A 400 -25.13 10.12 -3.42
C PRO A 400 -25.62 11.23 -2.47
N LYS A 401 -25.66 12.48 -2.94
CA LYS A 401 -26.27 13.60 -2.19
C LYS A 401 -27.78 13.38 -2.00
N PRO A 402 -28.37 13.88 -0.90
CA PRO A 402 -29.82 13.99 -0.76
C PRO A 402 -30.46 14.71 -1.96
N VAL A 403 -31.49 14.10 -2.55
CA VAL A 403 -32.15 14.63 -3.76
C VAL A 403 -32.92 15.92 -3.44
N GLN A 404 -32.51 17.02 -4.08
CA GLN A 404 -33.22 18.30 -4.00
C GLN A 404 -33.64 18.81 -5.39
N PRO A 405 -34.77 19.54 -5.50
CA PRO A 405 -35.22 20.12 -6.77
C PRO A 405 -34.49 21.44 -7.07
N PHE A 406 -33.93 21.55 -8.28
CA PHE A 406 -33.43 22.80 -8.84
C PHE A 406 -34.55 23.59 -9.51
N TYR A 407 -34.56 24.92 -9.34
CA TYR A 407 -35.55 25.83 -9.91
C TYR A 407 -34.88 26.88 -10.79
N ILE A 408 -35.08 26.79 -12.12
CA ILE A 408 -34.36 27.62 -13.10
C ILE A 408 -35.37 28.35 -13.97
N ARG A 409 -35.29 29.69 -14.05
CA ARG A 409 -36.15 30.48 -14.95
C ARG A 409 -35.82 30.16 -16.40
N ALA A 410 -36.83 29.87 -17.20
CA ALA A 410 -36.65 29.54 -18.61
C ALA A 410 -37.90 29.87 -19.44
N ASN A 411 -37.74 29.86 -20.76
CA ASN A 411 -38.84 29.94 -21.72
C ASN A 411 -39.02 28.59 -22.41
N ALA A 412 -40.26 28.21 -22.71
CA ALA A 412 -40.58 26.99 -23.45
C ALA A 412 -41.52 27.29 -24.63
N GLY A 413 -41.47 26.45 -25.66
CA GLY A 413 -42.26 26.58 -26.89
C GLY A 413 -41.43 26.95 -28.12
N PRO A 414 -42.05 27.39 -29.24
CA PRO A 414 -41.34 27.67 -30.48
C PRO A 414 -40.25 28.73 -30.31
N GLY A 415 -39.05 28.49 -30.85
CA GLY A 415 -37.91 29.41 -30.75
C GLY A 415 -37.27 29.51 -29.36
N ALA A 416 -37.68 28.68 -28.39
CA ALA A 416 -37.02 28.63 -27.09
C ALA A 416 -35.66 27.91 -27.19
N GLY A 417 -34.58 28.60 -26.78
CA GLY A 417 -33.26 28.00 -26.68
C GLY A 417 -33.18 26.86 -25.65
N SER A 418 -32.08 26.12 -25.67
CA SER A 418 -31.80 25.15 -24.60
C SER A 418 -31.29 25.88 -23.35
N THR A 419 -31.70 25.42 -22.17
CA THR A 419 -31.29 25.99 -20.88
C THR A 419 -30.30 25.05 -20.19
N GLN A 420 -29.08 25.51 -19.95
CA GLN A 420 -28.12 24.76 -19.13
C GLN A 420 -28.47 24.93 -17.64
N VAL A 421 -28.44 23.83 -16.89
CA VAL A 421 -28.54 23.79 -15.43
C VAL A 421 -27.22 23.24 -14.92
N GLN A 422 -26.46 24.08 -14.21
CA GLN A 422 -25.19 23.69 -13.58
C GLN A 422 -25.45 23.22 -12.15
N PHE A 423 -24.69 22.24 -11.70
CA PHE A 423 -24.76 21.70 -10.34
C PHE A 423 -23.57 22.25 -9.54
N ALA A 424 -23.71 23.46 -9.03
CA ALA A 424 -22.79 24.07 -8.08
C ALA A 424 -23.58 24.63 -6.90
N ASP A 425 -22.95 24.67 -5.73
CA ASP A 425 -23.56 25.28 -4.54
C ASP A 425 -23.33 26.81 -4.48
N ALA A 426 -23.65 27.43 -3.33
CA ALA A 426 -23.49 28.87 -3.14
C ALA A 426 -22.03 29.32 -2.90
N ALA A 427 -21.12 28.40 -2.54
CA ALA A 427 -19.68 28.65 -2.47
C ALA A 427 -19.02 28.52 -3.84
N GLY A 428 -19.66 27.80 -4.77
CA GLY A 428 -19.16 27.48 -6.11
C GLY A 428 -18.64 26.06 -6.23
N ASP A 429 -18.83 25.22 -5.21
CA ASP A 429 -18.34 23.85 -5.20
C ASP A 429 -19.16 23.00 -6.18
N VAL A 430 -18.46 22.41 -7.15
CA VAL A 430 -19.05 21.68 -8.27
C VAL A 430 -19.47 20.28 -7.81
N SER A 431 -20.72 19.92 -8.09
CA SER A 431 -21.27 18.58 -7.91
C SER A 431 -21.43 17.89 -9.27
N PHE A 432 -21.25 16.57 -9.29
CA PHE A 432 -21.41 15.76 -10.50
C PHE A 432 -22.67 14.91 -10.45
N LEU A 433 -23.24 14.57 -11.60
CA LEU A 433 -24.33 13.60 -11.69
C LEU A 433 -23.91 12.21 -11.18
N TRP A 434 -24.87 11.44 -10.66
CA TRP A 434 -24.73 10.00 -10.41
C TRP A 434 -24.69 9.18 -11.73
N TYR A 435 -23.93 9.66 -12.71
CA TYR A 435 -23.95 9.17 -14.08
C TYR A 435 -23.14 7.88 -14.20
N ASN A 436 -23.80 6.77 -14.57
CA ASN A 436 -23.17 5.45 -14.76
C ASN A 436 -22.40 4.92 -13.52
N ILE A 437 -22.86 5.25 -12.30
CA ILE A 437 -22.27 4.75 -11.05
C ILE A 437 -22.92 3.41 -10.62
N ASP A 438 -24.25 3.36 -10.61
CA ASP A 438 -25.03 2.15 -10.27
C ASP A 438 -26.13 1.95 -11.33
N PRO A 439 -26.12 0.84 -12.11
CA PRO A 439 -27.14 0.58 -13.11
C PRO A 439 -28.54 0.34 -12.52
N GLY A 440 -28.65 0.10 -11.21
CA GLY A 440 -29.93 0.06 -10.49
C GLY A 440 -30.50 1.44 -10.12
N GLN A 441 -29.74 2.53 -10.30
CA GLN A 441 -30.12 3.88 -9.88
C GLN A 441 -29.82 4.91 -10.98
N ASP A 442 -30.84 5.32 -11.75
CA ASP A 442 -30.68 6.41 -12.71
C ASP A 442 -30.41 7.74 -12.00
N TRP A 443 -29.57 8.57 -12.64
CA TRP A 443 -29.29 9.94 -12.22
C TRP A 443 -30.47 10.87 -12.49
N PHE A 444 -31.25 10.59 -13.54
CA PHE A 444 -32.42 11.38 -13.89
C PHE A 444 -33.64 10.88 -13.09
N LEU A 445 -34.31 11.78 -12.39
CA LEU A 445 -35.51 11.45 -11.62
C LEU A 445 -36.75 12.12 -12.20
N GLU A 446 -36.69 13.44 -12.41
CA GLU A 446 -37.84 14.22 -12.88
C GLU A 446 -37.37 15.53 -13.51
N CYS A 447 -38.03 15.97 -14.59
CA CYS A 447 -37.89 17.33 -15.09
C CYS A 447 -39.26 17.84 -15.53
N LEU A 448 -39.71 18.94 -14.95
CA LEU A 448 -40.98 19.60 -15.27
C LEU A 448 -40.74 21.04 -15.69
N PHE A 449 -41.61 21.60 -16.52
CA PHE A 449 -41.71 23.03 -16.78
C PHE A 449 -42.98 23.56 -16.13
N GLU A 450 -42.84 24.35 -15.06
CA GLU A 450 -43.94 25.00 -14.34
C GLU A 450 -44.14 26.42 -14.88
N TYR A 451 -45.38 26.74 -15.26
CA TYR A 451 -45.75 28.03 -15.86
C TYR A 451 -47.15 28.47 -15.40
N THR A 452 -47.45 29.76 -15.52
CA THR A 452 -48.78 30.30 -15.24
C THR A 452 -49.57 30.42 -16.55
N ASP A 453 -50.63 29.65 -16.66
CA ASP A 453 -51.64 29.73 -17.71
C ASP A 453 -52.70 30.79 -17.32
N PRO A 454 -52.92 31.85 -18.13
CA PRO A 454 -53.87 32.91 -17.79
C PRO A 454 -55.32 32.43 -17.56
N ALA A 455 -55.70 31.27 -18.12
CA ALA A 455 -57.04 30.71 -17.98
C ALA A 455 -57.15 29.62 -16.91
N ALA A 456 -56.04 28.95 -16.56
CA ALA A 456 -56.04 27.76 -15.71
C ALA A 456 -55.10 27.82 -14.48
N GLY A 457 -54.40 28.94 -14.26
CA GLY A 457 -53.47 29.09 -13.14
C GLY A 457 -52.15 28.34 -13.35
N VAL A 458 -51.53 27.85 -12.27
CA VAL A 458 -50.24 27.18 -12.36
C VAL A 458 -50.38 25.79 -13.00
N ARG A 459 -49.66 25.57 -14.10
CA ARG A 459 -49.60 24.30 -14.84
C ARG A 459 -48.18 23.76 -14.88
N ARG A 460 -48.06 22.45 -15.10
CA ARG A 460 -46.80 21.73 -15.26
C ARG A 460 -46.84 20.89 -16.54
N ALA A 461 -45.80 21.01 -17.36
CA ALA A 461 -45.55 20.11 -18.48
C ALA A 461 -44.36 19.20 -18.12
N VAL A 462 -44.46 17.90 -18.40
CA VAL A 462 -43.31 16.97 -18.25
C VAL A 462 -42.31 17.28 -19.35
N VAL A 463 -41.04 17.44 -18.99
CA VAL A 463 -39.91 17.52 -19.93
C VAL A 463 -39.36 16.10 -20.11
N PRO A 464 -39.53 15.46 -21.28
CA PRO A 464 -39.07 14.09 -21.48
C PRO A 464 -37.55 13.92 -21.35
N ARG A 465 -37.11 12.73 -20.92
CA ARG A 465 -35.71 12.39 -20.61
C ARG A 465 -34.73 12.64 -21.77
N ASP A 466 -35.17 12.42 -23.01
CA ASP A 466 -34.39 12.66 -24.23
C ASP A 466 -34.15 14.15 -24.53
N ARG A 467 -34.87 15.05 -23.85
CA ARG A 467 -34.66 16.50 -23.88
C ARG A 467 -33.68 17.00 -22.82
N VAL A 468 -33.20 16.14 -21.92
CA VAL A 468 -32.24 16.47 -20.86
C VAL A 468 -30.94 15.71 -21.11
N THR A 469 -29.92 16.42 -21.58
CA THR A 469 -28.63 15.85 -21.96
C THR A 469 -27.56 16.21 -20.93
N PRO A 470 -26.85 15.24 -20.31
CA PRO A 470 -25.68 15.52 -19.48
C PRO A 470 -24.62 16.33 -20.22
N VAL A 471 -23.91 17.19 -19.48
CA VAL A 471 -22.81 18.01 -19.98
C VAL A 471 -21.58 17.73 -19.12
N PRO A 472 -20.48 17.18 -19.69
CA PRO A 472 -19.25 16.91 -18.95
C PRO A 472 -18.57 18.20 -18.49
N TYR A 473 -17.78 18.11 -17.42
CA TYR A 473 -16.92 19.20 -16.95
C TYR A 473 -15.71 19.40 -17.87
N ASP A 474 -14.98 18.32 -18.15
CA ASP A 474 -13.98 18.25 -19.21
C ASP A 474 -14.49 17.31 -20.33
N PRO A 475 -14.48 17.70 -21.62
CA PRO A 475 -14.74 16.79 -22.74
C PRO A 475 -13.87 15.52 -22.76
N ALA A 476 -12.69 15.52 -22.13
CA ALA A 476 -11.84 14.35 -21.93
C ALA A 476 -12.41 13.36 -20.89
N GLU A 477 -13.26 13.84 -19.98
CA GLU A 477 -13.92 13.06 -18.93
C GLU A 477 -15.45 13.01 -19.16
N PRO A 478 -15.94 12.34 -20.23
CA PRO A 478 -17.32 12.45 -20.70
C PRO A 478 -18.38 11.93 -19.72
N LYS A 479 -17.98 11.29 -18.61
CA LYS A 479 -18.86 10.81 -17.54
C LYS A 479 -18.96 11.77 -16.35
N ALA A 480 -17.96 12.66 -16.17
CA ALA A 480 -17.91 13.65 -15.10
C ALA A 480 -18.84 14.84 -15.39
N CYS A 481 -20.16 14.58 -15.36
CA CYS A 481 -21.15 15.56 -15.78
C CYS A 481 -21.58 16.51 -14.65
N HIS A 482 -21.09 17.75 -14.69
CA HIS A 482 -21.40 18.83 -13.74
C HIS A 482 -22.67 19.62 -14.07
N ALA A 483 -23.30 19.35 -15.21
CA ALA A 483 -24.45 20.10 -15.69
C ALA A 483 -25.36 19.23 -16.57
N VAL A 484 -26.56 19.73 -16.87
CA VAL A 484 -27.43 19.23 -17.95
C VAL A 484 -27.87 20.37 -18.86
N ASN A 485 -28.08 20.06 -20.13
CA ASN A 485 -28.73 20.94 -21.09
C ASN A 485 -30.18 20.50 -21.31
N VAL A 486 -31.14 21.39 -21.09
CA VAL A 486 -32.59 21.13 -21.15
C VAL A 486 -33.18 21.79 -22.39
N ARG A 487 -33.67 20.99 -23.33
CA ARG A 487 -34.27 21.44 -24.60
C ARG A 487 -35.76 21.74 -24.42
N LEU A 488 -36.13 23.03 -24.39
CA LEU A 488 -37.52 23.48 -24.20
C LEU A 488 -38.24 23.88 -25.51
N GLU A 489 -37.54 23.84 -26.65
CA GLU A 489 -38.13 24.14 -27.96
C GLU A 489 -39.30 23.21 -28.28
N GLY A 490 -40.47 23.77 -28.61
CA GLY A 490 -41.66 23.00 -28.94
C GLY A 490 -42.14 22.06 -27.82
N LEU A 491 -41.80 22.33 -26.56
CA LEU A 491 -42.41 21.66 -25.39
C LEU A 491 -43.86 22.11 -25.18
N LEU A 492 -44.13 23.39 -25.46
CA LEU A 492 -45.44 24.02 -25.43
C LEU A 492 -45.79 24.56 -26.84
N PRO A 493 -47.08 24.73 -27.18
CA PRO A 493 -47.47 25.20 -28.51
C PRO A 493 -47.18 26.70 -28.75
N VAL A 494 -46.99 27.48 -27.68
CA VAL A 494 -46.71 28.92 -27.74
C VAL A 494 -45.54 29.30 -26.83
N PRO A 495 -44.75 30.35 -27.17
CA PRO A 495 -43.68 30.84 -26.31
C PRO A 495 -44.22 31.25 -24.95
N THR A 496 -43.73 30.59 -23.89
CA THR A 496 -44.25 30.71 -22.53
C THR A 496 -43.10 30.85 -21.55
N ALA A 497 -43.13 31.88 -20.70
CA ALA A 497 -42.18 32.05 -19.60
C ALA A 497 -42.58 31.22 -18.38
N GLY A 498 -41.61 30.64 -17.70
CA GLY A 498 -41.84 29.78 -16.54
C GLY A 498 -40.54 29.39 -15.84
N LYS A 499 -40.54 28.23 -15.19
CA LYS A 499 -39.34 27.65 -14.59
C LYS A 499 -39.24 26.14 -14.83
N ILE A 500 -38.03 25.68 -15.06
CA ILE A 500 -37.68 24.26 -14.93
C ILE A 500 -37.71 23.90 -13.44
N VAL A 501 -38.30 22.75 -13.13
CA VAL A 501 -38.19 22.04 -11.84
C VAL A 501 -37.49 20.72 -12.15
N LEU A 502 -36.20 20.63 -11.84
CA LEU A 502 -35.34 19.48 -12.16
C LEU A 502 -34.97 18.73 -10.88
N ARG A 503 -35.13 17.41 -10.86
CA ARG A 503 -34.60 16.52 -9.82
C ARG A 503 -33.65 15.52 -10.46
N VAL A 504 -32.44 15.48 -9.93
CA VAL A 504 -31.37 14.56 -10.32
C VAL A 504 -30.71 13.98 -9.06
N ARG A 505 -30.07 12.82 -9.19
CA ARG A 505 -29.09 12.36 -8.20
C ARG A 505 -27.73 12.97 -8.53
N LEU A 506 -27.10 13.54 -7.52
CA LEU A 506 -25.73 14.04 -7.57
C LEU A 506 -24.84 13.14 -6.71
N MET A 507 -23.58 13.03 -7.08
CA MET A 507 -22.53 12.46 -6.25
C MET A 507 -22.12 13.47 -5.17
N GLU A 508 -22.00 12.98 -3.93
CA GLU A 508 -21.48 13.71 -2.78
C GLU A 508 -19.96 13.63 -2.75
N SER A 509 -19.45 12.40 -2.88
CA SER A 509 -18.05 12.05 -2.83
C SER A 509 -17.82 10.70 -3.51
N ALA A 510 -16.55 10.42 -3.81
CA ALA A 510 -16.05 9.10 -4.12
C ALA A 510 -14.69 8.91 -3.45
N ALA A 511 -14.30 7.65 -3.18
CA ALA A 511 -13.03 7.30 -2.58
C ALA A 511 -12.33 6.19 -3.35
N ALA A 512 -11.00 6.22 -3.39
CA ALA A 512 -10.18 5.14 -3.92
C ALA A 512 -10.14 3.93 -2.95
N GLY A 513 -10.22 4.18 -1.65
CA GLY A 513 -10.28 3.17 -0.60
C GLY A 513 -10.89 3.71 0.69
N ILE A 514 -11.06 2.82 1.67
CA ILE A 514 -11.45 3.16 3.03
C ILE A 514 -11.02 2.07 4.01
N ALA A 515 -10.43 2.46 5.13
CA ALA A 515 -10.15 1.62 6.28
C ALA A 515 -11.27 1.73 7.31
N PHE A 516 -11.78 0.58 7.78
CA PHE A 516 -12.82 0.54 8.81
C PHE A 516 -12.18 0.41 10.19
N TYR A 517 -11.95 1.55 10.86
CA TYR A 517 -11.28 1.62 12.18
C TYR A 517 -11.89 0.66 13.21
N ASN A 518 -11.05 0.14 14.11
CA ASN A 518 -11.36 -0.91 15.09
C ASN A 518 -11.87 -2.24 14.51
N THR A 519 -11.73 -2.44 13.19
CA THR A 519 -11.96 -3.74 12.55
C THR A 519 -10.71 -4.16 11.79
N ASN A 520 -10.76 -5.34 11.18
CA ASN A 520 -9.73 -5.82 10.26
C ASN A 520 -10.07 -5.58 8.78
N LEU A 521 -11.12 -4.83 8.45
CA LEU A 521 -11.57 -4.61 7.07
C LEU A 521 -11.01 -3.31 6.48
N LEU A 522 -10.65 -3.38 5.21
CA LEU A 522 -10.54 -2.23 4.32
C LEU A 522 -11.19 -2.54 2.97
N CYS A 523 -11.52 -1.50 2.23
CA CYS A 523 -11.93 -1.60 0.82
C CYS A 523 -11.00 -0.81 -0.09
N VAL A 524 -10.84 -1.30 -1.31
CA VAL A 524 -10.27 -0.57 -2.44
C VAL A 524 -11.24 -0.63 -3.62
N ALA A 525 -11.47 0.50 -4.27
CA ALA A 525 -12.28 0.61 -5.47
C ALA A 525 -11.44 0.20 -6.69
N ALA A 526 -12.07 -0.50 -7.64
CA ALA A 526 -11.50 -0.78 -8.95
C ALA A 526 -11.75 0.36 -9.96
N MET A 527 -12.57 1.35 -9.60
CA MET A 527 -12.88 2.54 -10.38
C MET A 527 -12.76 3.81 -9.53
N SER A 528 -12.15 4.87 -10.07
CA SER A 528 -12.22 6.22 -9.52
C SER A 528 -13.18 7.08 -10.35
N PRO A 529 -14.31 7.48 -9.76
CA PRO A 529 -15.53 6.66 -9.73
C PRO A 529 -16.06 6.24 -11.12
N TRP A 530 -15.59 6.86 -12.20
CA TRP A 530 -16.00 6.61 -13.56
C TRP A 530 -15.01 5.78 -14.38
N ASP A 531 -13.72 5.79 -14.04
CA ASP A 531 -12.66 5.20 -14.84
C ASP A 531 -11.81 4.21 -14.03
N PRO A 532 -11.24 3.16 -14.67
CA PRO A 532 -10.52 2.11 -13.94
C PRO A 532 -9.27 2.63 -13.23
N VAL A 533 -9.06 2.20 -11.98
CA VAL A 533 -7.82 2.51 -11.26
C VAL A 533 -6.62 1.78 -11.89
N THR A 534 -5.45 2.40 -11.84
CA THR A 534 -4.20 1.72 -12.21
C THR A 534 -3.74 0.79 -11.09
N MET A 535 -2.88 -0.17 -11.41
CA MET A 535 -2.25 -1.03 -10.39
C MET A 535 -1.45 -0.19 -9.38
N ASP A 536 -0.71 0.82 -9.86
CA ASP A 536 0.11 1.70 -9.02
C ASP A 536 -0.76 2.48 -8.02
N TYR A 537 -1.86 3.08 -8.48
CA TYR A 537 -2.80 3.79 -7.62
C TYR A 537 -3.41 2.86 -6.56
N GLN A 538 -3.80 1.64 -6.96
CA GLN A 538 -4.30 0.65 -6.00
C GLN A 538 -3.23 0.24 -4.96
N GLN A 539 -1.95 0.17 -5.32
CA GLN A 539 -0.88 -0.08 -4.33
C GLN A 539 -0.69 1.10 -3.37
N GLU A 540 -0.84 2.34 -3.85
CA GLU A 540 -0.83 3.53 -2.98
C GLU A 540 -2.00 3.48 -2.00
N THR A 541 -3.22 3.23 -2.48
CA THR A 541 -4.40 3.01 -1.63
C THR A 541 -4.18 1.88 -0.62
N PHE A 542 -3.58 0.75 -1.01
CA PHE A 542 -3.33 -0.34 -0.07
C PHE A 542 -2.36 0.01 1.05
N VAL A 543 -1.25 0.70 0.74
CA VAL A 543 -0.32 1.17 1.79
C VAL A 543 -1.00 2.24 2.65
N HIS A 544 -1.89 3.05 2.07
CA HIS A 544 -2.67 4.05 2.78
C HIS A 544 -3.64 3.43 3.80
N GLU A 545 -4.57 2.59 3.35
CA GLU A 545 -5.64 2.03 4.21
C GLU A 545 -5.08 1.07 5.27
N ILE A 546 -4.05 0.29 4.93
CA ILE A 546 -3.37 -0.54 5.95
C ILE A 546 -2.65 0.36 6.95
N GLY A 547 -2.10 1.50 6.52
CA GLY A 547 -1.54 2.54 7.38
C GLY A 547 -2.52 3.05 8.43
N HIS A 548 -3.79 3.24 8.05
CA HIS A 548 -4.89 3.57 8.97
C HIS A 548 -5.21 2.41 9.93
N LEU A 549 -5.40 1.19 9.42
CA LEU A 549 -5.70 0.03 10.27
C LEU A 549 -4.59 -0.25 11.29
N ILE A 550 -3.32 -0.11 10.91
CA ILE A 550 -2.18 -0.27 11.84
C ILE A 550 -1.96 0.95 12.73
N GLY A 551 -2.76 2.02 12.61
CA GLY A 551 -2.72 3.20 13.48
C GLY A 551 -1.46 4.07 13.36
N MET A 552 -0.68 3.91 12.28
CA MET A 552 0.70 4.41 12.27
C MET A 552 0.83 5.93 12.02
N THR A 553 -0.24 6.65 11.70
CA THR A 553 -0.25 8.13 11.74
C THR A 553 -0.71 8.54 13.15
N PRO A 554 0.20 8.99 14.05
CA PRO A 554 -0.17 9.21 15.44
C PRO A 554 -0.78 10.59 15.64
N SER A 555 -2.00 10.62 16.15
CA SER A 555 -2.71 11.82 16.59
C SER A 555 -2.18 12.37 17.92
N GLY A 556 -1.73 11.47 18.80
CA GLY A 556 -1.12 11.80 20.08
C GLY A 556 -2.16 12.11 21.17
N PRO A 557 -1.72 12.15 22.44
CA PRO A 557 -2.62 12.23 23.57
C PRO A 557 -3.34 13.58 23.67
N GLU A 558 -2.74 14.65 23.14
CA GLU A 558 -3.38 15.96 23.05
C GLU A 558 -4.57 15.96 22.07
N TRP A 559 -4.56 15.12 21.02
CA TRP A 559 -5.71 14.96 20.13
C TRP A 559 -6.87 14.27 20.85
N VAL A 560 -6.59 13.15 21.52
CA VAL A 560 -7.59 12.36 22.28
C VAL A 560 -8.25 13.19 23.37
N GLN A 561 -7.51 14.10 24.02
CA GLN A 561 -8.06 15.01 25.03
C GLN A 561 -9.00 16.07 24.43
N ALA A 562 -8.78 16.49 23.19
CA ALA A 562 -9.63 17.44 22.47
C ALA A 562 -10.82 16.76 21.77
N HIS A 563 -10.66 15.51 21.33
CA HIS A 563 -11.63 14.71 20.59
C HIS A 563 -11.81 13.35 21.29
N PRO A 564 -12.48 13.31 22.46
CA PRO A 564 -12.60 12.09 23.27
C PRO A 564 -13.42 10.99 22.58
N ASP A 565 -14.34 11.37 21.68
CA ASP A 565 -15.14 10.45 20.87
C ASP A 565 -14.33 9.81 19.71
N GLU A 566 -13.11 10.30 19.45
CA GLU A 566 -12.15 9.81 18.45
C GLU A 566 -10.91 9.17 19.11
N ALA A 567 -11.04 8.68 20.34
CA ALA A 567 -9.93 8.14 21.14
C ALA A 567 -9.26 6.88 20.53
N ASP A 568 -9.96 6.19 19.64
CA ASP A 568 -9.49 5.08 18.84
C ASP A 568 -8.50 5.49 17.74
N MET A 569 -8.56 6.74 17.27
CA MET A 569 -7.58 7.30 16.33
C MET A 569 -6.16 7.40 16.92
N ASP A 570 -5.98 7.35 18.25
CA ASP A 570 -4.65 7.17 18.90
C ASP A 570 -4.35 5.69 19.16
N SER A 571 -4.77 4.76 18.30
CA SER A 571 -4.55 3.32 18.47
C SER A 571 -3.08 2.94 18.67
N SER A 572 -2.15 3.65 18.01
CA SER A 572 -0.71 3.44 18.18
C SER A 572 -0.13 3.94 19.51
N LYS A 573 -0.81 4.80 20.26
CA LYS A 573 -0.30 5.40 21.51
C LYS A 573 1.09 6.05 21.36
N LEU A 574 1.42 6.53 20.16
CA LEU A 574 2.67 7.24 19.85
C LEU A 574 2.47 8.76 19.99
N ASP A 575 3.56 9.52 20.13
CA ASP A 575 3.47 10.98 20.20
C ASP A 575 3.20 11.58 18.81
N LYS A 576 2.43 12.69 18.77
CA LYS A 576 1.96 13.33 17.53
C LYS A 576 3.10 13.65 16.57
N GLY A 577 2.93 13.27 15.29
CA GLY A 577 3.88 13.59 14.22
C GLY A 577 3.86 15.08 13.83
N PRO A 578 4.98 15.67 13.38
CA PRO A 578 5.04 17.09 13.01
C PRO A 578 4.23 17.46 11.77
N PHE A 579 3.83 16.47 10.96
CA PHE A 579 3.01 16.65 9.75
C PHE A 579 1.62 16.03 9.89
N PHE A 580 1.19 15.73 11.13
CA PHE A 580 -0.14 15.18 11.40
C PHE A 580 -1.23 16.20 11.08
N TYR A 581 -2.27 15.74 10.39
CA TYR A 581 -3.59 16.38 10.39
C TYR A 581 -4.68 15.31 10.46
N SER A 582 -5.91 15.70 10.80
CA SER A 582 -7.09 14.84 10.67
C SER A 582 -8.14 15.53 9.81
N LYS A 583 -8.52 14.85 8.74
CA LYS A 583 -9.66 15.15 7.85
C LYS A 583 -9.92 13.84 7.11
N TRP A 584 -11.10 13.25 7.29
CA TRP A 584 -11.41 11.88 6.84
C TRP A 584 -10.52 10.79 7.48
N GLY A 585 -9.90 11.07 8.62
CA GLY A 585 -8.95 10.17 9.29
C GLY A 585 -7.57 10.80 9.48
N ASN A 586 -6.66 10.03 10.12
CA ASN A 586 -5.33 10.50 10.51
C ASN A 586 -4.33 10.51 9.34
N HIS A 587 -3.99 11.69 8.86
CA HIS A 587 -3.19 11.91 7.66
C HIS A 587 -1.88 12.68 7.90
N CYS A 588 -1.01 12.68 6.88
CA CYS A 588 0.35 13.21 6.91
C CYS A 588 0.59 14.21 5.78
N HIS A 589 0.52 15.52 6.06
CA HIS A 589 0.71 16.58 5.05
C HIS A 589 2.18 16.81 4.62
N GLN A 590 3.07 15.82 4.82
CA GLN A 590 4.48 15.93 4.46
C GLN A 590 4.62 16.21 2.95
N GLY A 591 5.32 17.31 2.66
CA GLY A 591 5.47 17.84 1.30
C GLY A 591 4.78 19.20 1.13
N LEU A 592 3.76 19.48 1.95
CA LEU A 592 2.98 20.72 1.92
C LEU A 592 3.12 21.52 3.23
N PRO A 593 3.03 22.86 3.18
CA PRO A 593 2.92 23.71 4.36
C PRO A 593 1.69 23.38 5.23
N ALA A 594 1.82 23.57 6.55
CA ALA A 594 0.80 23.28 7.57
C ALA A 594 -0.35 24.31 7.57
N ASN A 595 -0.96 24.53 6.41
CA ASN A 595 -2.09 25.42 6.10
C ASN A 595 -2.38 25.49 4.57
N GLN A 596 -1.62 24.79 3.73
CA GLN A 596 -1.76 24.76 2.27
C GLN A 596 -1.89 23.32 1.77
N PHE A 597 -2.77 22.54 2.42
CA PHE A 597 -3.15 21.22 1.95
C PHE A 597 -4.66 21.21 1.66
N SER A 598 -5.00 20.70 0.49
CA SER A 598 -6.36 20.54 -0.02
C SER A 598 -6.47 19.18 -0.73
N ASP A 599 -7.69 18.75 -1.04
CA ASP A 599 -7.92 17.46 -1.70
C ASP A 599 -7.44 17.45 -3.17
N ALA A 600 -7.04 18.61 -3.71
CA ALA A 600 -6.45 18.78 -5.03
C ALA A 600 -4.90 18.77 -5.05
N ASP A 601 -4.25 18.76 -3.88
CA ASP A 601 -2.80 18.72 -3.77
C ASP A 601 -2.27 17.27 -3.81
N THR A 602 -1.06 17.08 -4.35
CA THR A 602 -0.40 15.76 -4.36
C THR A 602 0.61 15.62 -3.23
N GLY A 603 0.44 14.61 -2.38
CA GLY A 603 1.32 14.33 -1.25
C GLY A 603 2.68 13.72 -1.62
N ALA A 604 3.70 14.02 -0.80
CA ALA A 604 5.01 13.35 -0.85
C ALA A 604 5.14 12.16 0.11
N CYS A 605 4.09 11.88 0.90
CA CYS A 605 3.94 10.68 1.71
C CYS A 605 2.70 9.94 1.22
N VAL A 606 2.76 8.61 1.15
CA VAL A 606 1.59 7.77 0.84
C VAL A 606 0.42 8.00 1.80
N MET A 607 0.69 8.52 2.99
CA MET A 607 -0.30 8.81 4.03
C MET A 607 -0.91 10.21 3.92
N PHE A 608 -0.85 10.82 2.74
CA PHE A 608 -1.34 12.18 2.55
C PHE A 608 -2.85 12.31 2.74
N GLY A 609 -3.67 11.34 2.31
CA GLY A 609 -5.14 11.38 2.47
C GLY A 609 -5.89 11.86 1.21
N ALA A 610 -5.14 12.13 0.16
CA ALA A 610 -5.58 12.30 -1.23
C ALA A 610 -4.47 11.70 -2.12
N ASP A 611 -4.43 12.09 -3.40
CA ASP A 611 -3.41 11.60 -4.34
C ASP A 611 -1.97 11.81 -3.82
N CYS A 612 -1.09 10.85 -4.11
CA CYS A 612 0.31 10.92 -3.74
C CYS A 612 1.21 10.59 -4.93
N MET A 613 2.51 10.87 -4.82
CA MET A 613 3.49 10.59 -5.90
C MET A 613 4.21 9.25 -5.73
N SER A 614 3.87 8.46 -4.71
CA SER A 614 4.73 7.38 -4.21
C SER A 614 4.02 6.50 -3.17
N ILE A 615 4.07 5.17 -3.34
CA ILE A 615 3.69 4.14 -2.34
C ILE A 615 4.49 4.17 -1.02
N ARG A 616 5.31 5.20 -0.76
CA ARG A 616 6.33 5.22 0.28
C ARG A 616 5.91 6.05 1.49
N PHE A 617 6.21 5.55 2.68
CA PHE A 617 6.14 6.35 3.90
C PHE A 617 7.27 7.38 3.93
N CYS A 618 6.97 8.62 4.29
CA CYS A 618 7.99 9.62 4.56
C CYS A 618 8.84 9.25 5.79
N VAL A 619 9.97 9.93 6.01
CA VAL A 619 10.89 9.65 7.13
C VAL A 619 10.24 9.72 8.53
N HIS A 620 9.10 10.40 8.68
CA HIS A 620 8.32 10.44 9.93
C HIS A 620 7.34 9.26 10.04
N CYS A 621 6.53 9.00 9.02
CA CYS A 621 5.64 7.83 8.99
C CYS A 621 6.43 6.51 9.06
N ALA A 622 7.56 6.38 8.35
CA ALA A 622 8.43 5.21 8.42
C ALA A 622 8.92 4.91 9.86
N LYS A 623 9.22 5.96 10.66
CA LYS A 623 9.55 5.79 12.08
C LYS A 623 8.34 5.32 12.90
N ALA A 624 7.14 5.81 12.59
CA ALA A 624 5.92 5.42 13.29
C ALA A 624 5.49 3.98 12.92
N VAL A 625 5.49 3.60 11.64
CA VAL A 625 5.30 2.22 11.16
C VAL A 625 6.27 1.28 11.86
N ARG A 626 7.54 1.67 12.02
CA ARG A 626 8.53 0.86 12.73
C ARG A 626 8.23 0.71 14.24
N LYS A 627 7.66 1.73 14.86
CA LYS A 627 7.40 1.80 16.31
C LYS A 627 6.08 1.15 16.75
N VAL A 628 5.05 1.17 15.91
CA VAL A 628 3.69 0.86 16.34
C VAL A 628 3.52 -0.58 16.84
N ASP A 629 2.85 -0.72 17.98
CA ASP A 629 2.46 -2.01 18.53
C ASP A 629 1.31 -2.61 17.70
N MET A 630 1.50 -3.84 17.25
CA MET A 630 0.51 -4.62 16.50
C MET A 630 0.02 -5.84 17.30
N SER A 631 0.39 -5.96 18.58
CA SER A 631 0.18 -7.19 19.38
C SER A 631 -1.28 -7.45 19.76
N GLY A 632 -2.13 -6.42 19.70
CA GLY A 632 -3.59 -6.56 19.86
C GLY A 632 -4.28 -7.20 18.65
N GLY A 633 -3.66 -7.14 17.47
CA GLY A 633 -4.31 -7.47 16.20
C GLY A 633 -5.53 -6.58 15.93
N TRP A 634 -6.47 -7.10 15.16
CA TRP A 634 -7.69 -6.40 14.75
C TRP A 634 -8.94 -7.27 15.03
N PRO A 635 -10.02 -6.69 15.59
CA PRO A 635 -11.31 -7.35 15.68
C PRO A 635 -11.88 -7.65 14.29
N THR A 636 -12.58 -8.78 14.14
CA THR A 636 -13.24 -9.15 12.88
C THR A 636 -14.41 -8.22 12.58
N PHE A 637 -14.50 -7.74 11.34
CA PHE A 637 -15.55 -6.82 10.86
C PHE A 637 -16.96 -7.40 10.85
#